data_AF-A0A1I1Y6H6-F1
#
_entry.id   AF-A0A1I1Y6H6-F1
#
_cell.length_a   1.000
_cell.length_b   1.000
_cell.length_c   1.000
_cell.angle_alpha   90.00
_cell.angle_beta   90.00
_cell.angle_gamma   90.00
#
_symmetry.space_group_name_H-M   'P 1'
#
loop_
_entity.id
_entity.type
_entity.pdbx_description
1 polymer ?
#
loop_
_entity_poly.entity_id
_entity_poly.type
_entity_poly.pdbx_seq_one_letter_code
_entity_poly.pdbx_strand_id
1 'polypeptide(L)'
;MATPIDRASLLADLCSDRELARPRRLVHGAVLPGGHLDLEGLDIAALLPALDLPGLRGLWLGGCGLGPDAALDLAALVARHPRLSHLSLRHNPLGPPALSDILPALAAHASLRSLDLGHAALTPRSTCLVGHVFKNTALDDLRLDGPVRLDAPATTEWYRLLARVRWHRLALPRSVDPGALVAAAGANPHLCVFDLGDLPPHLRASLVARLAGNANRQPARRPALDLARLRRALPPLALAPELPPPLADADLAAALRVLGHLSLRPSLLRSDHPRLVELRRAVFGFHRDDRRRARGERRRDRRRREAQQAEDRRRIEEAAIRRRHHGVATPAPEPPEPTIHELHTARPCYVCKQPYTRLHFFYDRLCPACAERSYARRGDQVDLRGRVALVTGGRIKIGHQVALRLLRWGARVIVTTRFARDAARRFAAEPDFADFRERLEIVALDLRQIPRVEAFAARLDAELPALDILVNNAAQTVHRPPEFYAALLADEARPDALPPALQSLLADPHVPGDISLAEHPLFPQRSDDGFGQPLDLRERNSWRLRLDEVGTVEMVEVQLINAVAPFVLGARLRRTMARAAGAAFIINVSAPEGRFDRDWKAPFHPHTNMAKAALNMMTRTAADDYATDRIYMTSVDTGWASNENPAPIADAMRERGFMPPLDLVDAATRVCDPIVRGLRDGEFLRGVFLKDFEPISW
;
A
#
# COMPACT_ATOMS: atom_id res chain seq x y z
N MET A 1 7.87 0.83 -45.68
CA MET A 1 9.15 1.05 -46.40
C MET A 1 9.97 2.01 -45.56
N ALA A 2 11.28 1.77 -45.41
CA ALA A 2 12.16 2.66 -44.65
C ALA A 2 12.27 4.02 -45.34
N THR A 3 12.49 5.07 -44.56
CA THR A 3 12.61 6.44 -45.07
C THR A 3 14.00 6.61 -45.69
N PRO A 4 14.10 7.07 -46.95
CA PRO A 4 15.39 7.44 -47.54
C PRO A 4 16.05 8.54 -46.70
N ILE A 5 17.38 8.48 -46.56
CA ILE A 5 18.15 9.46 -45.78
C ILE A 5 19.33 9.99 -46.59
N ASP A 6 19.72 11.24 -46.30
CA ASP A 6 21.04 11.74 -46.66
C ASP A 6 22.09 11.10 -45.75
N ARG A 7 22.74 10.05 -46.26
CA ARG A 7 23.74 9.26 -45.56
C ARG A 7 24.96 10.09 -45.18
N ALA A 8 25.37 11.03 -46.03
CA ALA A 8 26.55 11.87 -45.80
C ALA A 8 26.27 12.86 -44.67
N SER A 9 25.09 13.48 -44.66
CA SER A 9 24.68 14.40 -43.58
C SER A 9 24.56 13.68 -42.23
N LEU A 10 23.98 12.49 -42.20
CA LEU A 10 23.87 11.73 -40.95
C LEU A 10 25.24 11.34 -40.40
N LEU A 11 26.14 10.85 -41.25
CA LEU A 11 27.51 10.51 -40.85
C LEU A 11 28.28 11.74 -40.37
N ALA A 12 28.19 12.87 -41.07
CA ALA A 12 28.85 14.10 -40.65
C ALA A 12 28.40 14.57 -39.25
N ASP A 13 27.10 14.49 -38.95
CA ASP A 13 26.56 14.82 -37.62
C ASP A 13 27.07 13.83 -36.55
N LEU A 14 27.02 12.52 -36.82
CA LEU A 14 27.53 11.51 -35.88
C LEU A 14 29.05 11.63 -35.66
N CYS A 15 29.82 11.96 -36.69
CA CYS A 15 31.27 12.18 -36.59
C CYS A 15 31.63 13.42 -35.76
N SER A 16 30.74 14.42 -35.67
CA SER A 16 30.96 15.61 -34.83
C SER A 16 30.95 15.30 -33.33
N ASP A 17 30.36 14.17 -32.91
CA ASP A 17 30.28 13.70 -31.53
C ASP A 17 30.28 12.17 -31.47
N ARG A 18 31.45 11.57 -31.72
CA ARG A 18 31.63 10.10 -31.73
C ARG A 18 31.42 9.43 -30.37
N GLU A 19 31.47 10.21 -29.29
CA GLU A 19 31.20 9.76 -27.91
C GLU A 19 29.70 9.76 -27.57
N LEU A 20 28.85 10.30 -28.45
CA LEU A 20 27.41 10.44 -28.22
C LEU A 20 27.09 11.11 -26.86
N ALA A 21 27.95 12.07 -26.47
CA ALA A 21 27.91 12.69 -25.16
C ALA A 21 26.76 13.69 -25.03
N ARG A 22 26.31 14.28 -26.15
CA ARG A 22 25.30 15.34 -26.18
C ARG A 22 23.95 14.83 -26.70
N PRO A 23 22.91 14.75 -25.84
CA PRO A 23 21.56 14.38 -26.28
C PRO A 23 20.99 15.44 -27.21
N ARG A 24 20.55 15.05 -28.41
CA ARG A 24 20.02 15.95 -29.44
C ARG A 24 19.14 15.22 -30.45
N ARG A 25 18.24 15.95 -31.12
CA ARG A 25 17.55 15.46 -32.32
C ARG A 25 18.46 15.63 -33.54
N LEU A 26 18.48 14.63 -34.41
CA LEU A 26 19.17 14.67 -35.70
C LEU A 26 18.14 15.02 -36.78
N VAL A 27 18.61 15.41 -37.98
CA VAL A 27 17.75 15.58 -39.15
C VAL A 27 16.96 14.29 -39.43
N HIS A 28 17.63 13.15 -39.28
CA HIS A 28 17.05 11.82 -39.36
C HIS A 28 17.49 11.00 -38.13
N GLY A 29 16.66 10.99 -37.07
CA GLY A 29 16.89 10.22 -35.83
C GLY A 29 17.20 11.07 -34.59
N ALA A 30 17.82 10.48 -33.59
CA ALA A 30 18.18 11.17 -32.34
C ALA A 30 19.36 10.51 -31.59
N VAL A 31 20.19 11.34 -30.95
CA VAL A 31 21.11 10.93 -29.89
C VAL A 31 20.42 11.14 -28.56
N LEU A 32 20.18 10.07 -27.83
CA LEU A 32 19.53 10.05 -26.52
C LEU A 32 20.59 10.06 -25.40
N PRO A 33 20.22 10.48 -24.17
CA PRO A 33 21.14 10.53 -23.04
C PRO A 33 21.80 9.19 -22.74
N GLY A 34 23.13 9.22 -22.50
CA GLY A 34 23.90 8.05 -22.08
C GLY A 34 24.44 7.19 -23.22
N GLY A 35 24.72 7.76 -24.39
CA GLY A 35 25.31 7.03 -25.51
C GLY A 35 24.31 6.18 -26.31
N HIS A 36 23.07 6.63 -26.40
CA HIS A 36 21.96 5.88 -26.92
C HIS A 36 21.56 6.45 -28.29
N LEU A 37 21.64 5.67 -29.38
CA LEU A 37 21.41 6.13 -30.75
C LEU A 37 20.13 5.55 -31.34
N ASP A 38 19.20 6.43 -31.70
CA ASP A 38 17.87 6.09 -32.18
C ASP A 38 17.71 6.45 -33.66
N LEU A 39 17.61 5.41 -34.50
CA LEU A 39 17.52 5.50 -35.97
C LEU A 39 16.29 4.75 -36.51
N GLU A 40 15.26 4.53 -35.67
CA GLU A 40 14.06 3.78 -36.09
C GLU A 40 13.43 4.37 -37.37
N GLY A 41 13.08 3.50 -38.32
CA GLY A 41 12.36 3.84 -39.56
C GLY A 41 13.23 4.40 -40.69
N LEU A 42 14.56 4.44 -40.53
CA LEU A 42 15.51 4.97 -41.50
C LEU A 42 16.19 3.85 -42.30
N ASP A 43 16.45 4.08 -43.60
CA ASP A 43 17.23 3.15 -44.43
C ASP A 43 18.73 3.24 -44.11
N ILE A 44 19.17 2.44 -43.15
CA ILE A 44 20.54 2.46 -42.59
C ILE A 44 21.38 1.23 -42.94
N ALA A 45 20.87 0.30 -43.78
CA ALA A 45 21.55 -0.97 -44.06
C ALA A 45 22.99 -0.75 -44.56
N ALA A 46 23.17 0.12 -45.56
CA ALA A 46 24.48 0.46 -46.11
C ALA A 46 25.37 1.30 -45.17
N LEU A 47 24.85 1.78 -44.04
CA LEU A 47 25.57 2.57 -43.05
C LEU A 47 26.03 1.76 -41.84
N LEU A 48 25.56 0.52 -41.65
CA LEU A 48 25.91 -0.32 -40.50
C LEU A 48 27.43 -0.44 -40.26
N PRO A 49 28.28 -0.64 -41.28
CA PRO A 49 29.74 -0.70 -41.08
C PRO A 49 30.34 0.61 -40.56
N ALA A 50 29.71 1.75 -40.88
CA ALA A 50 30.18 3.08 -40.51
C ALA A 50 29.69 3.55 -39.13
N LEU A 51 28.79 2.81 -38.46
CA LEU A 51 28.30 3.10 -37.11
C LEU A 51 29.27 2.67 -36.00
N ASP A 52 30.58 2.81 -36.24
CA ASP A 52 31.63 2.51 -35.27
C ASP A 52 31.85 3.71 -34.33
N LEU A 53 31.03 3.76 -33.27
CA LEU A 53 30.92 4.88 -32.34
C LEU A 53 31.33 4.44 -30.93
N PRO A 54 32.51 4.87 -30.42
CA PRO A 54 33.03 4.44 -29.12
C PRO A 54 32.07 4.66 -27.94
N GLY A 55 31.23 5.69 -28.03
CA GLY A 55 30.23 6.04 -27.03
C GLY A 55 28.94 5.21 -27.06
N LEU A 56 28.77 4.31 -28.04
CA LEU A 56 27.52 3.58 -28.25
C LEU A 56 27.25 2.58 -27.12
N ARG A 57 26.15 2.81 -26.41
CA ARG A 57 25.64 2.01 -25.29
C ARG A 57 24.23 1.47 -25.53
N GLY A 58 23.49 2.04 -26.47
CA GLY A 58 22.26 1.43 -26.98
C GLY A 58 21.93 1.86 -28.39
N LEU A 59 21.30 0.98 -29.14
CA LEU A 59 21.06 1.14 -30.57
C LEU A 59 19.63 0.69 -30.93
N TRP A 60 18.82 1.59 -31.51
CA TRP A 60 17.45 1.29 -31.95
C TRP A 60 17.35 1.41 -33.46
N LEU A 61 17.16 0.26 -34.11
CA LEU A 61 17.09 0.10 -35.57
C LEU A 61 15.73 -0.47 -36.01
N GLY A 62 14.67 -0.14 -35.28
CA GLY A 62 13.33 -0.65 -35.55
C GLY A 62 12.81 -0.19 -36.92
N GLY A 63 12.39 -1.10 -37.80
CA GLY A 63 11.78 -0.75 -39.09
C GLY A 63 12.75 -0.14 -40.12
N CYS A 64 14.04 -0.42 -40.00
CA CYS A 64 15.09 0.10 -40.88
C CYS A 64 15.26 -0.66 -42.20
N GLY A 65 14.43 -1.69 -42.47
CA GLY A 65 14.52 -2.48 -43.69
C GLY A 65 15.68 -3.48 -43.71
N LEU A 66 16.20 -3.87 -42.54
CA LEU A 66 17.33 -4.80 -42.43
C LEU A 66 16.89 -6.22 -42.81
N GLY A 67 17.34 -6.67 -43.99
CA GLY A 67 17.11 -8.03 -44.50
C GLY A 67 18.26 -8.99 -44.18
N PRO A 68 18.27 -10.20 -44.77
CA PRO A 68 19.33 -11.18 -44.56
C PRO A 68 20.74 -10.69 -44.83
N ASP A 69 20.92 -9.84 -45.84
CA ASP A 69 22.23 -9.32 -46.24
C ASP A 69 22.87 -8.43 -45.15
N ALA A 70 22.07 -7.86 -44.24
CA ALA A 70 22.56 -7.01 -43.14
C ALA A 70 23.04 -7.81 -41.91
N ALA A 71 22.87 -9.14 -41.90
CA ALA A 71 23.09 -9.96 -40.72
C ALA A 71 24.55 -9.99 -40.26
N LEU A 72 25.48 -10.14 -41.21
CA LEU A 72 26.92 -10.17 -40.92
C LEU A 72 27.41 -8.82 -40.41
N ASP A 73 26.95 -7.72 -41.00
CA ASP A 73 27.31 -6.37 -40.57
C ASP A 73 26.77 -6.06 -39.17
N LEU A 74 25.54 -6.50 -38.85
CA LEU A 74 24.98 -6.42 -37.50
C LEU A 74 25.78 -7.24 -36.50
N ALA A 75 26.12 -8.48 -36.82
CA ALA A 75 26.91 -9.35 -35.94
C ALA A 75 28.29 -8.75 -35.64
N ALA A 76 28.95 -8.22 -36.68
CA ALA A 76 30.24 -7.54 -36.56
C ALA A 76 30.13 -6.24 -35.76
N LEU A 77 29.08 -5.44 -35.95
CA LEU A 77 28.82 -4.23 -35.18
C LEU A 77 28.64 -4.53 -33.69
N VAL A 78 27.82 -5.53 -33.36
CA VAL A 78 27.62 -5.98 -31.97
C VAL A 78 28.95 -6.44 -31.35
N ALA A 79 29.74 -7.24 -32.07
CA ALA A 79 31.02 -7.73 -31.57
C ALA A 79 32.05 -6.61 -31.29
N ARG A 80 32.05 -5.52 -32.08
CA ARG A 80 32.95 -4.38 -31.90
C ARG A 80 32.58 -3.48 -30.71
N HIS A 81 31.36 -3.57 -30.17
CA HIS A 81 30.85 -2.66 -29.15
C HIS A 81 30.59 -3.36 -27.81
N PRO A 82 31.62 -3.77 -27.05
CA PRO A 82 31.48 -4.58 -25.83
C PRO A 82 30.72 -3.89 -24.68
N ARG A 83 30.40 -2.60 -24.82
CA ARG A 83 29.60 -1.80 -23.86
C ARG A 83 28.13 -1.67 -24.26
N LEU A 84 27.72 -2.25 -25.38
CA LEU A 84 26.36 -2.20 -25.89
C LEU A 84 25.41 -2.92 -24.93
N SER A 85 24.50 -2.17 -24.32
CA SER A 85 23.58 -2.66 -23.31
C SER A 85 22.14 -2.81 -23.80
N HIS A 86 21.77 -2.11 -24.88
CA HIS A 86 20.41 -2.12 -25.43
C HIS A 86 20.46 -2.26 -26.95
N LEU A 87 19.70 -3.20 -27.51
CA LEU A 87 19.58 -3.37 -28.96
C LEU A 87 18.12 -3.62 -29.35
N SER A 88 17.59 -2.83 -30.29
CA SER A 88 16.27 -3.07 -30.88
C SER A 88 16.39 -3.25 -32.39
N LEU A 89 15.92 -4.41 -32.88
CA LEU A 89 15.85 -4.78 -34.30
C LEU A 89 14.41 -5.01 -34.75
N ARG A 90 13.43 -4.46 -34.02
CA ARG A 90 12.00 -4.70 -34.27
C ARG A 90 11.56 -4.34 -35.69
N HIS A 91 10.57 -5.04 -36.24
CA HIS A 91 10.01 -4.80 -37.57
C HIS A 91 11.02 -4.80 -38.74
N ASN A 92 12.11 -5.55 -38.63
CA ASN A 92 13.04 -5.80 -39.73
C ASN A 92 12.83 -7.19 -40.35
N PRO A 93 12.84 -7.33 -41.68
CA PRO A 93 12.64 -8.61 -42.37
C PRO A 93 13.93 -9.47 -42.38
N LEU A 94 14.55 -9.69 -41.21
CA LEU A 94 15.80 -10.44 -41.09
C LEU A 94 15.64 -11.89 -41.56
N GLY A 95 14.59 -12.57 -41.12
CA GLY A 95 14.32 -13.97 -41.45
C GLY A 95 15.26 -14.98 -40.77
N PRO A 96 15.04 -16.29 -40.95
CA PRO A 96 15.71 -17.33 -40.17
C PRO A 96 17.23 -17.47 -40.40
N PRO A 97 17.75 -17.37 -41.63
CA PRO A 97 19.21 -17.42 -41.88
C PRO A 97 19.94 -16.29 -41.15
N ALA A 98 19.46 -15.06 -41.32
CA ALA A 98 20.04 -13.87 -40.70
C ALA A 98 20.12 -13.95 -39.17
N LEU A 99 19.06 -14.46 -38.54
CA LEU A 99 19.04 -14.66 -37.09
C LEU A 99 20.06 -15.70 -36.64
N SER A 100 20.28 -16.74 -37.44
CA SER A 100 21.29 -17.76 -37.13
C SER A 100 22.72 -17.18 -37.13
N ASP A 101 22.95 -16.14 -37.94
CA ASP A 101 24.24 -15.45 -38.00
C ASP A 101 24.43 -14.41 -36.88
N ILE A 102 23.36 -13.71 -36.47
CA ILE A 102 23.43 -12.65 -35.44
C ILE A 102 23.44 -13.23 -34.01
N LEU A 103 22.69 -14.31 -33.77
CA LEU A 103 22.49 -14.85 -32.41
C LEU A 103 23.78 -15.27 -31.69
N PRO A 104 24.80 -15.88 -32.34
CA PRO A 104 26.08 -16.17 -31.70
C PRO A 104 26.78 -14.93 -31.16
N ALA A 105 26.78 -13.82 -31.91
CA ALA A 105 27.38 -12.56 -31.48
C ALA A 105 26.63 -11.96 -30.27
N LEU A 106 25.29 -12.04 -30.26
CA LEU A 106 24.48 -11.63 -29.11
C LEU A 106 24.73 -12.52 -27.89
N ALA A 107 24.85 -13.83 -28.08
CA ALA A 107 25.11 -14.80 -27.01
C ALA A 107 26.47 -14.60 -26.34
N ALA A 108 27.47 -14.14 -27.09
CA ALA A 108 28.78 -13.80 -26.55
C ALA A 108 28.82 -12.44 -25.82
N HIS A 109 27.74 -11.66 -25.85
CA HIS A 109 27.76 -10.26 -25.43
C HIS A 109 27.43 -10.06 -23.94
N ALA A 110 28.45 -10.12 -23.08
CA ALA A 110 28.29 -10.09 -21.62
C ALA A 110 27.55 -8.85 -21.04
N SER A 111 27.59 -7.70 -21.72
CA SER A 111 27.00 -6.45 -21.23
C SER A 111 25.59 -6.15 -21.75
N LEU A 112 25.04 -7.01 -22.62
CA LEU A 112 23.70 -6.82 -23.18
C LEU A 112 22.65 -7.03 -22.09
N ARG A 113 21.78 -6.02 -21.91
CA ARG A 113 20.72 -5.97 -20.89
C ARG A 113 19.31 -5.98 -21.49
N SER A 114 19.12 -5.28 -22.60
CA SER A 114 17.84 -5.20 -23.30
C SER A 114 17.97 -5.63 -24.76
N LEU A 115 17.09 -6.53 -25.20
CA LEU A 115 17.02 -7.01 -26.58
C LEU A 115 15.59 -7.02 -27.09
N ASP A 116 15.33 -6.39 -28.24
CA ASP A 116 14.02 -6.34 -28.87
C ASP A 116 14.08 -6.87 -30.29
N LEU A 117 13.45 -8.03 -30.52
CA LEU A 117 13.37 -8.72 -31.82
C LEU A 117 11.91 -8.82 -32.30
N GLY A 118 11.02 -7.92 -31.85
CA GLY A 118 9.62 -7.94 -32.26
C GLY A 118 9.46 -7.89 -33.78
N HIS A 119 8.64 -8.76 -34.36
CA HIS A 119 8.31 -8.84 -35.78
C HIS A 119 9.54 -9.08 -36.68
N ALA A 120 10.59 -9.71 -36.15
CA ALA A 120 11.80 -10.09 -36.88
C ALA A 120 11.69 -11.41 -37.69
N ALA A 121 10.46 -11.92 -37.91
CA ALA A 121 10.17 -13.19 -38.59
C ALA A 121 10.88 -14.43 -37.97
N LEU A 122 10.71 -14.62 -36.64
CA LEU A 122 11.24 -15.77 -35.91
C LEU A 122 10.54 -17.09 -36.29
N THR A 123 11.30 -18.15 -36.53
CA THR A 123 10.87 -19.55 -36.62
C THR A 123 11.02 -20.29 -35.29
N PRO A 124 10.31 -21.43 -35.05
CA PRO A 124 10.48 -22.24 -33.83
C PRO A 124 11.94 -22.55 -33.50
N ARG A 125 12.74 -22.89 -34.53
CA ARG A 125 14.17 -23.18 -34.39
C ARG A 125 14.98 -21.96 -33.97
N SER A 126 14.79 -20.80 -34.61
CA SER A 126 15.46 -19.55 -34.20
C SER A 126 15.02 -19.08 -32.81
N THR A 127 13.78 -19.35 -32.42
CA THR A 127 13.25 -19.02 -31.09
C THR A 127 13.86 -19.88 -29.98
N CYS A 128 14.25 -21.12 -30.27
CA CYS A 128 15.06 -21.95 -29.37
C CYS A 128 16.51 -21.43 -29.25
N LEU A 129 17.09 -20.94 -30.35
CA LEU A 129 18.44 -20.35 -30.38
C LEU A 129 18.53 -19.02 -29.60
N VAL A 130 17.47 -18.20 -29.60
CA VAL A 130 17.36 -17.04 -28.69
C VAL A 130 17.54 -17.48 -27.23
N GLY A 131 17.07 -18.68 -26.88
CA GLY A 131 17.29 -19.30 -25.57
C GLY A 131 18.76 -19.46 -25.17
N HIS A 132 19.66 -19.68 -26.14
CA HIS A 132 21.09 -19.81 -25.91
C HIS A 132 21.77 -18.46 -25.63
N VAL A 133 21.21 -17.34 -26.11
CA VAL A 133 21.70 -15.99 -25.79
C VAL A 133 21.68 -15.76 -24.28
N PHE A 134 20.63 -16.20 -23.58
CA PHE A 134 20.47 -15.95 -22.15
C PHE A 134 21.43 -16.73 -21.25
N LYS A 135 22.12 -17.76 -21.75
CA LYS A 135 23.06 -18.54 -20.92
C LYS A 135 24.28 -17.71 -20.50
N ASN A 136 24.68 -16.72 -21.31
CA ASN A 136 25.95 -16.01 -21.17
C ASN A 136 25.81 -14.47 -21.14
N THR A 137 24.59 -13.92 -21.13
CA THR A 137 24.32 -12.47 -21.12
C THR A 137 23.70 -11.99 -19.79
N ALA A 138 23.87 -10.71 -19.45
CA ALA A 138 23.25 -10.07 -18.27
C ALA A 138 21.83 -9.53 -18.56
N LEU A 139 21.08 -10.20 -19.44
CA LEU A 139 19.82 -9.69 -19.98
C LEU A 139 18.72 -9.61 -18.91
N ASP A 140 18.01 -8.49 -18.87
CA ASP A 140 16.93 -8.17 -17.94
C ASP A 140 15.62 -7.70 -18.63
N ASP A 141 15.67 -7.34 -19.92
CA ASP A 141 14.51 -6.97 -20.77
C ASP A 141 14.58 -7.66 -22.16
N LEU A 142 13.55 -8.42 -22.54
CA LEU A 142 13.44 -9.06 -23.86
C LEU A 142 12.05 -8.84 -24.46
N ARG A 143 11.99 -8.42 -25.73
CA ARG A 143 10.72 -8.23 -26.47
C ARG A 143 10.68 -9.06 -27.74
N LEU A 144 9.62 -9.84 -27.89
CA LEU A 144 9.40 -10.78 -29.01
C LEU A 144 7.95 -10.69 -29.52
N ASP A 145 7.48 -9.50 -29.90
CA ASP A 145 6.11 -9.32 -30.42
C ASP A 145 5.99 -9.89 -31.84
N GLY A 146 4.97 -10.66 -32.21
CA GLY A 146 4.76 -11.13 -33.60
C GLY A 146 4.34 -12.61 -33.75
N PRO A 147 4.14 -13.11 -34.98
CA PRO A 147 3.66 -14.48 -35.23
C PRO A 147 4.78 -15.50 -35.03
N VAL A 148 5.13 -15.79 -33.78
CA VAL A 148 6.10 -16.83 -33.44
C VAL A 148 5.35 -18.15 -33.18
N ARG A 149 5.80 -19.24 -33.79
CA ARG A 149 5.31 -20.60 -33.49
C ARG A 149 6.34 -21.30 -32.62
N LEU A 150 5.92 -21.87 -31.49
CA LEU A 150 6.74 -22.76 -30.67
C LEU A 150 6.32 -24.22 -30.95
N ASP A 151 7.30 -25.10 -31.16
CA ASP A 151 7.08 -26.55 -31.11
C ASP A 151 7.33 -27.07 -29.69
N ALA A 152 6.99 -28.34 -29.40
CA ALA A 152 7.10 -28.90 -28.05
C ALA A 152 8.52 -28.81 -27.44
N PRO A 153 9.62 -29.08 -28.19
CA PRO A 153 10.98 -28.86 -27.71
C PRO A 153 11.28 -27.39 -27.38
N ALA A 154 10.89 -26.45 -28.26
CA ALA A 154 11.07 -25.03 -28.02
C ALA A 154 10.30 -24.56 -26.78
N THR A 155 9.03 -24.96 -26.63
CA THR A 155 8.19 -24.60 -25.48
C THR A 155 8.82 -25.05 -24.15
N THR A 156 9.39 -26.25 -24.09
CA THR A 156 10.03 -26.77 -22.87
C THR A 156 11.23 -25.93 -22.43
N GLU A 157 12.10 -25.56 -23.38
CA GLU A 157 13.27 -24.74 -23.05
C GLU A 157 12.88 -23.32 -22.66
N TRP A 158 11.83 -22.77 -23.29
CA TRP A 158 11.25 -21.47 -22.94
C TRP A 158 10.74 -21.42 -21.49
N TYR A 159 10.06 -22.47 -21.01
CA TYR A 159 9.63 -22.52 -19.61
C TYR A 159 10.80 -22.58 -18.62
N ARG A 160 11.88 -23.30 -18.95
CA ARG A 160 13.10 -23.31 -18.12
C ARG A 160 13.76 -21.93 -18.05
N LEU A 161 13.78 -21.20 -19.16
CA LEU A 161 14.32 -19.84 -19.23
C LEU A 161 13.45 -18.85 -18.45
N LEU A 162 12.13 -19.00 -18.54
CA LEU A 162 11.18 -18.21 -17.76
C LEU A 162 11.37 -18.38 -16.26
N ALA A 163 11.85 -19.52 -15.77
CA ALA A 163 12.12 -19.73 -14.35
C ALA A 163 13.49 -19.18 -13.88
N ARG A 164 14.47 -19.00 -14.78
CA ARG A 164 15.87 -18.71 -14.41
C ARG A 164 16.32 -17.27 -14.65
N VAL A 165 15.74 -16.58 -15.63
CA VAL A 165 16.17 -15.23 -16.04
C VAL A 165 15.39 -14.16 -15.23
N ARG A 166 16.01 -13.01 -14.97
CA ARG A 166 15.34 -11.87 -14.33
C ARG A 166 14.51 -11.12 -15.37
N TRP A 167 13.23 -11.45 -15.50
CA TRP A 167 12.35 -10.80 -16.48
C TRP A 167 11.75 -9.52 -15.90
N HIS A 168 11.99 -8.36 -16.50
CA HIS A 168 11.22 -7.15 -16.16
C HIS A 168 9.94 -7.02 -16.97
N ARG A 169 9.99 -7.35 -18.26
CA ARG A 169 8.83 -7.39 -19.16
C ARG A 169 8.91 -8.64 -20.02
N LEU A 170 7.79 -9.32 -20.24
CA LEU A 170 7.66 -10.38 -21.23
C LEU A 170 6.41 -10.16 -22.09
N ALA A 171 6.57 -10.27 -23.40
CA ALA A 171 5.48 -10.35 -24.37
C ALA A 171 5.66 -11.64 -25.18
N LEU A 172 4.63 -12.49 -25.19
CA LEU A 172 4.70 -13.84 -25.76
C LEU A 172 3.83 -13.99 -27.01
N PRO A 173 4.21 -14.92 -27.90
CA PRO A 173 3.43 -15.22 -29.08
C PRO A 173 2.17 -16.05 -28.78
N ARG A 174 1.22 -16.04 -29.71
CA ARG A 174 -0.13 -16.64 -29.61
C ARG A 174 -0.19 -18.18 -29.54
N SER A 175 0.95 -18.89 -29.55
CA SER A 175 1.02 -20.35 -29.76
C SER A 175 1.44 -21.17 -28.53
N VAL A 176 1.45 -20.57 -27.33
CA VAL A 176 1.94 -21.21 -26.09
C VAL A 176 0.80 -21.91 -25.33
N ASP A 177 1.08 -23.08 -24.72
CA ASP A 177 0.15 -23.72 -23.76
C ASP A 177 -0.06 -22.79 -22.54
N PRO A 178 -1.30 -22.31 -22.31
CA PRO A 178 -1.59 -21.38 -21.22
C PRO A 178 -1.36 -21.98 -19.83
N GLY A 179 -1.57 -23.29 -19.64
CA GLY A 179 -1.45 -23.92 -18.32
C GLY A 179 0.00 -24.00 -17.84
N ALA A 180 0.89 -24.52 -18.68
CA ALA A 180 2.32 -24.59 -18.39
C ALA A 180 2.98 -23.20 -18.30
N LEU A 181 2.47 -22.22 -19.07
CA LEU A 181 2.90 -20.82 -18.96
C LEU A 181 2.60 -20.22 -17.59
N VAL A 182 1.38 -20.43 -17.08
CA VAL A 182 0.96 -19.93 -15.76
C VAL A 182 1.83 -20.53 -14.65
N ALA A 183 2.16 -21.82 -14.75
CA ALA A 183 3.04 -22.49 -13.78
C ALA A 183 4.47 -21.93 -13.81
N ALA A 184 5.07 -21.77 -15.00
CA ALA A 184 6.42 -21.25 -15.15
C ALA A 184 6.55 -19.78 -14.71
N ALA A 185 5.57 -18.93 -15.07
CA ALA A 185 5.54 -17.52 -14.69
C ALA A 185 5.34 -17.33 -13.18
N GLY A 186 4.49 -18.13 -12.53
CA GLY A 186 4.28 -18.09 -11.08
C GLY A 186 5.52 -18.47 -10.28
N ALA A 187 6.39 -19.32 -10.83
CA ALA A 187 7.63 -19.75 -10.19
C ALA A 187 8.77 -18.70 -10.27
N ASN A 188 8.62 -17.63 -11.08
CA ASN A 188 9.65 -16.59 -11.20
C ASN A 188 9.37 -15.39 -10.26
N PRO A 189 10.20 -15.17 -9.22
CA PRO A 189 10.00 -14.09 -8.25
C PRO A 189 10.39 -12.68 -8.75
N HIS A 190 10.97 -12.57 -9.95
CA HIS A 190 11.47 -11.31 -10.54
C HIS A 190 10.58 -10.77 -11.68
N LEU A 191 9.63 -11.58 -12.18
CA LEU A 191 8.71 -11.20 -13.25
C LEU A 191 7.70 -10.13 -12.79
N CYS A 192 7.80 -8.90 -13.30
CA CYS A 192 7.02 -7.76 -12.81
C CYS A 192 6.10 -7.07 -13.84
N VAL A 193 6.36 -7.16 -15.14
CA VAL A 193 5.48 -6.67 -16.22
C VAL A 193 5.26 -7.79 -17.23
N PHE A 194 4.02 -8.01 -17.64
CA PHE A 194 3.67 -9.06 -18.60
C PHE A 194 2.57 -8.56 -19.53
N ASP A 195 2.76 -8.71 -20.83
CA ASP A 195 1.69 -8.49 -21.81
C ASP A 195 0.96 -9.81 -22.05
N LEU A 196 -0.30 -9.87 -21.60
CA LEU A 196 -1.11 -11.09 -21.57
C LEU A 196 -1.74 -11.42 -22.93
N GLY A 197 -1.55 -10.59 -23.96
CA GLY A 197 -2.15 -10.77 -25.28
C GLY A 197 -3.65 -11.12 -25.20
N ASP A 198 -4.12 -12.00 -26.09
CA ASP A 198 -5.52 -12.46 -26.16
C ASP A 198 -5.81 -13.70 -25.28
N LEU A 199 -5.17 -13.83 -24.11
CA LEU A 199 -5.46 -14.96 -23.20
C LEU A 199 -6.94 -15.00 -22.78
N PRO A 200 -7.54 -16.20 -22.64
CA PRO A 200 -8.91 -16.34 -22.14
C PRO A 200 -9.09 -15.65 -20.77
N PRO A 201 -10.23 -14.98 -20.50
CA PRO A 201 -10.43 -14.15 -19.30
C PRO A 201 -10.13 -14.84 -17.96
N HIS A 202 -10.46 -16.14 -17.84
CA HIS A 202 -10.25 -16.92 -16.63
C HIS A 202 -8.76 -17.24 -16.36
N LEU A 203 -7.99 -17.52 -17.41
CA LEU A 203 -6.54 -17.73 -17.32
C LEU A 203 -5.81 -16.42 -17.06
N ARG A 204 -6.28 -15.33 -17.69
CA ARG A 204 -5.83 -13.97 -17.42
C ARG A 204 -6.03 -13.60 -15.95
N ALA A 205 -7.22 -13.87 -15.38
CA ALA A 205 -7.52 -13.62 -13.98
C ALA A 205 -6.65 -14.46 -13.01
N SER A 206 -6.48 -15.75 -13.30
CA SER A 206 -5.63 -16.65 -12.49
C SER A 206 -4.16 -16.23 -12.49
N LEU A 207 -3.63 -15.84 -13.66
CA LEU A 207 -2.26 -15.37 -13.81
C LEU A 207 -2.06 -13.99 -13.16
N VAL A 208 -3.01 -13.06 -13.30
CA VAL A 208 -2.99 -11.75 -12.61
C VAL A 208 -3.02 -11.93 -11.10
N ALA A 209 -3.87 -12.81 -10.56
CA ALA A 209 -3.95 -13.06 -9.12
C ALA A 209 -2.62 -13.61 -8.55
N ARG A 210 -1.97 -14.54 -9.28
CA ARG A 210 -0.68 -15.14 -8.87
C ARG A 210 0.48 -14.15 -9.03
N LEU A 211 0.53 -13.40 -10.14
CA LEU A 211 1.58 -12.41 -10.40
C LEU A 211 1.42 -11.12 -9.60
N ALA A 212 0.22 -10.77 -9.10
CA ALA A 212 0.03 -9.63 -8.19
C ALA A 212 0.83 -9.79 -6.88
N GLY A 213 1.12 -11.03 -6.48
CA GLY A 213 2.04 -11.35 -5.39
C GLY A 213 3.51 -11.05 -5.72
N ASN A 214 3.90 -11.16 -6.99
CA ASN A 214 5.28 -10.94 -7.47
C ASN A 214 5.53 -9.50 -7.93
N ALA A 215 4.55 -8.84 -8.58
CA ALA A 215 4.63 -7.47 -9.08
C ALA A 215 4.85 -6.41 -7.99
N ASN A 216 4.59 -6.73 -6.72
CA ASN A 216 4.81 -5.85 -5.57
C ASN A 216 6.16 -6.05 -4.86
N ARG A 217 6.94 -7.08 -5.24
CA ARG A 217 8.36 -7.19 -4.87
C ARG A 217 9.12 -6.28 -5.83
N GLN A 218 9.36 -5.02 -5.48
CA GLN A 218 10.26 -4.17 -6.29
C GLN A 218 11.71 -4.60 -6.02
N PRO A 219 12.47 -5.18 -6.96
CA PRO A 219 13.90 -4.91 -6.98
C PRO A 219 14.09 -3.45 -7.41
N ALA A 220 15.15 -2.81 -6.94
CA ALA A 220 15.48 -1.41 -7.19
C ALA A 220 15.12 -0.96 -8.62
N ARG A 221 14.25 0.05 -8.74
CA ARG A 221 13.83 0.65 -10.02
C ARG A 221 15.04 0.90 -10.92
N ARG A 222 15.21 0.06 -11.95
CA ARG A 222 15.85 0.48 -13.20
C ARG A 222 14.74 0.48 -14.24
N PRO A 223 14.11 1.64 -14.53
CA PRO A 223 13.07 1.68 -15.55
C PRO A 223 13.68 1.22 -16.88
N ALA A 224 13.00 0.32 -17.59
CA ALA A 224 13.27 0.09 -19.00
C ALA A 224 13.31 1.45 -19.71
N LEU A 225 14.31 1.67 -20.58
CA LEU A 225 14.46 2.93 -21.30
C LEU A 225 13.19 3.18 -22.14
N ASP A 226 12.34 4.12 -21.71
CA ASP A 226 11.16 4.57 -22.45
C ASP A 226 11.62 5.54 -23.55
N LEU A 227 11.76 5.00 -24.76
CA LEU A 227 12.19 5.75 -25.94
C LEU A 227 11.29 6.98 -26.20
N ALA A 228 9.98 6.86 -26.01
CA ALA A 228 9.04 7.96 -26.20
C ALA A 228 9.22 9.05 -25.12
N ARG A 229 9.51 8.67 -23.88
CA ARG A 229 9.88 9.61 -22.82
C ARG A 229 11.21 10.30 -23.11
N LEU A 230 12.23 9.56 -23.55
CA LEU A 230 13.54 10.13 -23.89
C LEU A 230 13.45 11.08 -25.08
N ARG A 231 12.71 10.71 -26.13
CA ARG A 231 12.40 11.58 -27.28
C ARG A 231 11.68 12.86 -26.83
N ARG A 232 10.72 12.78 -25.89
CA ARG A 232 10.03 13.96 -25.33
C ARG A 232 10.92 14.85 -24.48
N ALA A 233 11.95 14.28 -23.85
CA ALA A 233 12.92 15.01 -23.05
C ALA A 233 13.98 15.72 -23.92
N LEU A 234 14.15 15.31 -25.17
CA LEU A 234 15.00 16.03 -26.11
C LEU A 234 14.38 17.39 -26.46
N PRO A 235 15.19 18.46 -26.49
CA PRO A 235 14.73 19.73 -27.03
C PRO A 235 14.16 19.53 -28.44
N PRO A 236 13.17 20.33 -28.87
CA PRO A 236 12.70 20.30 -30.26
C PRO A 236 13.90 20.48 -31.20
N LEU A 237 13.82 19.91 -32.41
CA LEU A 237 14.87 20.07 -33.41
C LEU A 237 14.91 21.58 -33.67
N ALA A 238 15.91 22.25 -33.10
CA ALA A 238 16.15 23.64 -33.39
C ALA A 238 16.68 23.64 -34.82
N LEU A 239 15.77 23.70 -35.80
CA LEU A 239 16.05 24.52 -36.95
C LEU A 239 16.38 25.87 -36.33
N ALA A 240 17.66 26.26 -36.39
CA ALA A 240 18.06 27.57 -35.95
C ALA A 240 17.05 28.53 -36.62
N PRO A 241 16.33 29.36 -35.85
CA PRO A 241 15.48 30.36 -36.47
C PRO A 241 16.38 31.12 -37.45
N GLU A 242 15.88 31.40 -38.66
CA GLU A 242 16.57 32.33 -39.53
C GLU A 242 16.87 33.56 -38.67
N LEU A 243 18.18 33.82 -38.50
CA LEU A 243 18.61 35.04 -37.85
C LEU A 243 17.89 36.18 -38.58
N PRO A 244 17.36 37.19 -37.87
CA PRO A 244 16.97 38.43 -38.55
C PRO A 244 18.13 38.85 -39.47
N PRO A 245 17.85 39.54 -40.59
CA PRO A 245 18.84 39.87 -41.62
C PRO A 245 20.16 40.30 -40.96
N PRO A 246 21.30 39.77 -41.42
CA PRO A 246 22.43 39.47 -40.56
C PRO A 246 22.77 40.67 -39.68
N LEU A 247 22.78 40.46 -38.36
CA LEU A 247 23.68 41.23 -37.50
C LEU A 247 25.04 41.15 -38.20
N ALA A 248 25.56 42.28 -38.69
CA ALA A 248 26.85 42.25 -39.34
C ALA A 248 27.84 41.59 -38.37
N ASP A 249 28.77 40.76 -38.87
CA ASP A 249 29.79 40.13 -38.01
C ASP A 249 30.51 41.17 -37.15
N ALA A 250 30.62 42.40 -37.65
CA ALA A 250 31.10 43.56 -36.94
C ALA A 250 30.29 43.91 -35.68
N ASP A 251 28.95 43.89 -35.75
CA ASP A 251 28.04 44.22 -34.65
C ASP A 251 28.02 43.13 -33.59
N LEU A 252 28.03 41.85 -34.01
CA LEU A 252 28.14 40.73 -33.09
C LEU A 252 29.50 40.72 -32.39
N ALA A 253 30.58 40.92 -33.15
CA ALA A 253 31.92 41.03 -32.58
C ALA A 253 32.03 42.25 -31.63
N ALA A 254 31.38 43.37 -31.95
CA ALA A 254 31.33 44.54 -31.08
C ALA A 254 30.57 44.24 -29.78
N ALA A 255 29.40 43.61 -29.87
CA ALA A 255 28.59 43.23 -28.71
C ALA A 255 29.35 42.25 -27.80
N LEU A 256 29.99 41.22 -28.36
CA LEU A 256 30.80 40.25 -27.61
C LEU A 256 32.03 40.89 -26.97
N ARG A 257 32.72 41.81 -27.66
CA ARG A 257 33.84 42.58 -27.08
C ARG A 257 33.39 43.41 -25.88
N VAL A 258 32.27 44.11 -26.00
CA VAL A 258 31.72 44.94 -24.91
C VAL A 258 31.30 44.06 -23.72
N LEU A 259 30.57 42.98 -23.97
CA LEU A 259 30.15 42.04 -22.92
C LEU A 259 31.34 41.32 -22.26
N GLY A 260 32.37 40.94 -23.02
CA GLY A 260 33.60 40.35 -22.50
C GLY A 260 34.41 41.33 -21.65
N HIS A 261 34.51 42.60 -22.05
CA HIS A 261 35.13 43.64 -21.22
C HIS A 261 34.39 43.84 -19.90
N LEU A 262 33.05 43.82 -19.93
CA LEU A 262 32.22 43.97 -18.73
C LEU A 262 32.26 42.72 -17.84
N SER A 263 32.39 41.51 -18.40
CA SER A 263 32.54 40.28 -17.60
C SER A 263 33.87 40.22 -16.85
N LEU A 264 34.94 40.76 -17.44
CA LEU A 264 36.26 40.86 -16.83
C LEU A 264 36.35 41.99 -15.78
N ARG A 265 35.40 42.93 -15.76
CA ARG A 265 35.36 44.05 -14.80
C ARG A 265 33.94 44.25 -14.24
N PRO A 266 33.47 43.37 -13.35
CA PRO A 266 32.10 43.41 -12.82
C PRO A 266 31.74 44.71 -12.07
N SER A 267 32.73 45.47 -11.59
CA SER A 267 32.55 46.77 -10.96
C SER A 267 32.00 47.83 -11.92
N LEU A 268 32.30 47.76 -13.22
CA LEU A 268 31.77 48.68 -14.23
C LEU A 268 30.25 48.51 -14.41
N LEU A 269 29.72 47.29 -14.26
CA LEU A 269 28.27 47.04 -14.33
C LEU A 269 27.48 47.73 -13.19
N ARG A 270 28.17 48.14 -12.12
CA ARG A 270 27.59 48.86 -10.97
C ARG A 270 27.75 50.39 -11.08
N SER A 271 28.35 50.88 -12.15
CA SER A 271 28.47 52.32 -12.43
C SER A 271 27.12 52.93 -12.82
N ASP A 272 26.88 54.18 -12.42
CA ASP A 272 25.70 54.97 -12.79
C ASP A 272 25.87 55.75 -14.10
N HIS A 273 26.90 55.42 -14.89
CA HIS A 273 27.12 56.05 -16.19
C HIS A 273 25.92 55.78 -17.13
N PRO A 274 25.35 56.80 -17.80
CA PRO A 274 24.10 56.68 -18.57
C PRO A 274 24.09 55.55 -19.60
N ARG A 275 25.19 55.37 -20.35
CA ARG A 275 25.35 54.29 -21.34
C ARG A 275 25.37 52.88 -20.74
N LEU A 276 25.92 52.73 -19.54
CA LEU A 276 25.95 51.44 -18.83
C LEU A 276 24.60 51.12 -18.20
N VAL A 277 23.85 52.16 -17.79
CA VAL A 277 22.46 52.04 -17.35
C VAL A 277 21.55 51.59 -18.50
N GLU A 278 21.73 52.16 -19.68
CA GLU A 278 20.98 51.80 -20.90
C GLU A 278 21.28 50.37 -21.35
N LEU A 279 22.56 49.99 -21.40
CA LEU A 279 22.98 48.62 -21.69
C LEU A 279 22.42 47.61 -20.67
N ARG A 280 22.47 47.94 -19.37
CA ARG A 280 21.84 47.11 -18.32
C ARG A 280 20.33 46.97 -18.56
N ARG A 281 19.62 48.04 -18.91
CA ARG A 281 18.19 47.95 -19.20
C ARG A 281 17.90 47.03 -20.38
N ALA A 282 18.68 47.11 -21.46
CA ALA A 282 18.54 46.23 -22.62
C ALA A 282 18.83 44.76 -22.29
N VAL A 283 19.91 44.47 -21.54
CA VAL A 283 20.30 43.11 -21.14
C VAL A 283 19.35 42.51 -20.08
N PHE A 284 18.92 43.29 -19.09
CA PHE A 284 18.05 42.80 -18.01
C PHE A 284 16.55 42.77 -18.38
N GLY A 285 16.12 43.45 -19.45
CA GLY A 285 14.74 43.40 -19.95
C GLY A 285 14.30 41.96 -20.29
N PHE A 286 15.15 41.22 -21.01
CA PHE A 286 14.92 39.81 -21.37
C PHE A 286 14.81 38.89 -20.15
N HIS A 287 15.76 39.00 -19.20
CA HIS A 287 15.77 38.16 -17.99
C HIS A 287 14.57 38.43 -17.07
N ARG A 288 14.03 39.65 -17.09
CA ARG A 288 12.83 40.04 -16.34
C ARG A 288 11.58 39.40 -16.92
N ASP A 289 11.44 39.36 -18.24
CA ASP A 289 10.26 38.79 -18.91
C ASP A 289 10.23 37.26 -18.84
N ASP A 290 11.38 36.59 -18.98
CA ASP A 290 11.47 35.13 -18.78
C ASP A 290 11.20 34.74 -17.32
N ARG A 291 11.73 35.50 -16.35
CA ARG A 291 11.39 35.29 -14.93
C ARG A 291 9.92 35.56 -14.66
N ARG A 292 9.29 36.53 -15.32
CA ARG A 292 7.86 36.83 -15.18
C ARG A 292 6.99 35.73 -15.79
N ARG A 293 7.35 35.21 -16.97
CA ARG A 293 6.70 34.05 -17.62
C ARG A 293 6.82 32.79 -16.77
N ALA A 294 8.03 32.45 -16.33
CA ALA A 294 8.28 31.30 -15.45
C ALA A 294 7.57 31.43 -14.09
N ARG A 295 7.48 32.63 -13.51
CA ARG A 295 6.67 32.89 -12.30
C ARG A 295 5.16 32.72 -12.59
N GLY A 296 4.70 33.15 -13.76
CA GLY A 296 3.32 32.97 -14.21
C GLY A 296 2.95 31.50 -14.39
N GLU A 297 3.81 30.72 -15.02
CA GLU A 297 3.66 29.26 -15.18
C GLU A 297 3.63 28.55 -13.83
N ARG A 298 4.60 28.81 -12.94
CA ARG A 298 4.60 28.25 -11.57
C ARG A 298 3.32 28.59 -10.80
N ARG A 299 2.80 29.82 -10.96
CA ARG A 299 1.52 30.23 -10.35
C ARG A 299 0.33 29.46 -10.93
N ARG A 300 0.30 29.25 -12.25
CA ARG A 300 -0.75 28.45 -12.92
C ARG A 300 -0.70 26.99 -12.50
N ASP A 301 0.49 26.38 -12.48
CA ASP A 301 0.69 25.00 -12.02
C ASP A 301 0.27 24.82 -10.57
N ARG A 302 0.63 25.78 -9.71
CA ARG A 302 0.22 25.78 -8.30
C ARG A 302 -1.31 25.83 -8.19
N ARG A 303 -1.97 26.77 -8.88
CA ARG A 303 -3.45 26.87 -8.88
C ARG A 303 -4.13 25.60 -9.39
N ARG A 304 -3.58 24.98 -10.45
CA ARG A 304 -4.08 23.71 -10.98
C ARG A 304 -3.97 22.59 -9.95
N ARG A 305 -2.83 22.47 -9.26
CA ARG A 305 -2.62 21.47 -8.19
C ARG A 305 -3.55 21.73 -7.00
N GLU A 306 -3.71 22.97 -6.58
CA GLU A 306 -4.63 23.34 -5.49
C GLU A 306 -6.09 23.01 -5.85
N ALA A 307 -6.51 23.25 -7.09
CA ALA A 307 -7.83 22.87 -7.58
C ALA A 307 -8.01 21.34 -7.63
N GLN A 308 -7.03 20.59 -8.14
CA GLN A 308 -7.04 19.13 -8.14
C GLN A 308 -7.11 18.54 -6.73
N GLN A 309 -6.35 19.10 -5.79
CA GLN A 309 -6.40 18.69 -4.38
C GLN A 309 -7.73 19.03 -3.71
N ALA A 310 -8.36 20.16 -4.07
CA ALA A 310 -9.68 20.52 -3.56
C ALA A 310 -10.76 19.56 -4.08
N GLU A 311 -10.69 19.20 -5.36
CA GLU A 311 -11.57 18.20 -5.97
C GLU A 311 -11.37 16.80 -5.36
N ASP A 312 -10.12 16.37 -5.19
CA ASP A 312 -9.79 15.11 -4.51
C ASP A 312 -10.37 15.07 -3.08
N ARG A 313 -10.31 16.18 -2.33
CA ARG A 313 -10.90 16.27 -0.99
C ARG A 313 -12.42 16.09 -1.01
N ARG A 314 -13.12 16.73 -1.94
CA ARG A 314 -14.59 16.58 -2.09
C ARG A 314 -14.96 15.12 -2.37
N ARG A 315 -14.29 14.48 -3.33
CA ARG A 315 -14.49 13.07 -3.68
C ARG A 315 -14.23 12.12 -2.50
N ILE A 316 -13.25 12.44 -1.66
CA ILE A 316 -12.95 11.68 -0.44
C ILE A 316 -14.08 11.82 0.59
N GLU A 317 -14.61 13.03 0.79
CA GLU A 317 -15.72 13.30 1.71
C GLU A 317 -17.02 12.58 1.31
N GLU A 318 -17.17 12.24 0.02
CA GLU A 318 -18.33 11.50 -0.47
C GLU A 318 -18.35 10.02 -0.05
N ALA A 319 -17.18 9.43 0.26
CA ALA A 319 -17.07 8.02 0.66
C ALA A 319 -17.92 7.69 1.90
N ALA A 320 -18.63 6.56 1.90
CA ALA A 320 -19.63 6.26 2.92
C ALA A 320 -19.05 6.18 4.34
N ILE A 321 -17.79 5.78 4.51
CA ILE A 321 -17.12 5.75 5.82
C ILE A 321 -17.03 7.15 6.45
N ARG A 322 -16.98 8.22 5.64
CA ARG A 322 -16.87 9.62 6.10
C ARG A 322 -18.17 10.18 6.67
N ARG A 323 -19.31 9.62 6.25
CA ARG A 323 -20.66 10.06 6.68
C ARG A 323 -21.16 9.31 7.91
N ARG A 324 -20.48 8.23 8.31
CA ARG A 324 -20.87 7.44 9.48
C ARG A 324 -20.27 8.02 10.74
N HIS A 325 -21.14 8.67 11.50
CA HIS A 325 -20.87 8.99 12.88
C HIS A 325 -20.76 7.69 13.70
N HIS A 326 -19.56 7.45 14.24
CA HIS A 326 -19.34 6.72 15.48
C HIS A 326 -20.09 5.39 15.71
N GLY A 327 -20.14 4.51 14.70
CA GLY A 327 -20.47 3.10 14.93
C GLY A 327 -21.94 2.70 14.88
N VAL A 328 -22.82 3.49 14.25
CA VAL A 328 -24.16 2.99 13.89
C VAL A 328 -24.05 2.05 12.68
N ALA A 329 -24.44 0.79 12.89
CA ALA A 329 -24.34 -0.28 11.92
C ALA A 329 -25.68 -0.53 11.22
N THR A 330 -25.78 -0.14 9.97
CA THR A 330 -26.56 -0.88 8.96
C THR A 330 -25.65 -1.06 7.75
N PRO A 331 -25.52 -2.23 7.12
CA PRO A 331 -24.82 -2.31 5.84
C PRO A 331 -25.51 -1.32 4.89
N ALA A 332 -24.79 -0.31 4.41
CA ALA A 332 -25.33 0.49 3.31
C ALA A 332 -25.36 -0.46 2.11
N PRO A 333 -26.48 -0.60 1.39
CA PRO A 333 -26.51 -1.45 0.21
C PRO A 333 -25.40 -1.03 -0.75
N GLU A 334 -24.74 -2.02 -1.33
CA GLU A 334 -23.68 -1.80 -2.31
C GLU A 334 -24.28 -1.03 -3.51
N PRO A 335 -23.67 0.09 -3.92
CA PRO A 335 -24.14 0.81 -5.09
C PRO A 335 -23.88 -0.04 -6.35
N PRO A 336 -24.66 0.17 -7.43
CA PRO A 336 -24.52 -0.57 -8.69
C PRO A 336 -23.11 -0.45 -9.34
N GLU A 337 -22.33 0.57 -8.98
CA GLU A 337 -20.89 0.67 -9.30
C GLU A 337 -20.04 0.75 -8.00
N PRO A 338 -19.13 -0.21 -7.74
CA PRO A 338 -18.38 -0.29 -6.47
C PRO A 338 -17.26 0.76 -6.34
N THR A 339 -16.93 1.49 -7.42
CA THR A 339 -16.01 2.62 -7.40
C THR A 339 -16.81 3.91 -7.51
N ILE A 340 -16.61 4.89 -6.62
CA ILE A 340 -17.32 6.17 -6.72
C ILE A 340 -16.54 7.19 -7.56
N HIS A 341 -15.22 7.31 -7.36
CA HIS A 341 -14.43 8.33 -8.05
C HIS A 341 -12.98 7.90 -8.37
N GLU A 342 -12.35 8.63 -9.29
CA GLU A 342 -10.90 8.60 -9.52
C GLU A 342 -10.25 9.89 -9.00
N LEU A 343 -9.17 9.79 -8.23
CA LEU A 343 -8.42 10.92 -7.69
C LEU A 343 -7.35 11.39 -8.69
N HIS A 344 -7.10 12.69 -8.70
CA HIS A 344 -5.97 13.28 -9.42
C HIS A 344 -4.63 12.93 -8.77
N THR A 345 -4.61 12.78 -7.44
CA THR A 345 -3.40 12.50 -6.66
C THR A 345 -3.45 11.08 -6.09
N ALA A 346 -2.48 10.25 -6.46
CA ALA A 346 -2.36 8.92 -5.87
C ALA A 346 -2.07 9.00 -4.37
N ARG A 347 -2.70 8.12 -3.58
CA ARG A 347 -2.53 8.04 -2.12
C ARG A 347 -2.19 6.61 -1.68
N PRO A 348 -1.45 6.41 -0.58
CA PRO A 348 -1.07 5.07 -0.14
C PRO A 348 -2.25 4.35 0.55
N CYS A 349 -2.42 3.07 0.24
CA CYS A 349 -3.40 2.20 0.92
C CYS A 349 -3.01 1.98 2.39
N TYR A 350 -3.99 2.01 3.30
CA TYR A 350 -3.74 1.72 4.71
C TYR A 350 -3.23 0.29 4.96
N VAL A 351 -3.73 -0.70 4.22
CA VAL A 351 -3.38 -2.12 4.38
C VAL A 351 -2.07 -2.43 3.64
N CYS A 352 -2.10 -2.48 2.31
CA CYS A 352 -0.97 -2.94 1.50
C CYS A 352 0.07 -1.86 1.16
N LYS A 353 -0.15 -0.61 1.59
CA LYS A 353 0.71 0.57 1.33
C LYS A 353 0.87 0.98 -0.14
N GLN A 354 0.28 0.23 -1.09
CA GLN A 354 0.34 0.57 -2.52
C GLN A 354 -0.38 1.88 -2.84
N PRO A 355 0.17 2.72 -3.72
CA PRO A 355 -0.50 3.93 -4.18
C PRO A 355 -1.71 3.59 -5.05
N TYR A 356 -2.81 4.33 -4.91
CA TYR A 356 -4.02 4.17 -5.72
C TYR A 356 -4.70 5.52 -5.94
N THR A 357 -5.44 5.63 -7.05
CA THR A 357 -6.27 6.79 -7.41
C THR A 357 -7.76 6.47 -7.37
N ARG A 358 -8.17 5.23 -7.59
CA ARG A 358 -9.60 4.83 -7.59
C ARG A 358 -10.13 4.64 -6.17
N LEU A 359 -11.17 5.39 -5.80
CA LEU A 359 -11.83 5.28 -4.50
C LEU A 359 -12.91 4.18 -4.50
N HIS A 360 -12.84 3.31 -3.50
CA HIS A 360 -13.92 2.39 -3.19
C HIS A 360 -15.10 3.15 -2.58
N PHE A 361 -16.33 2.68 -2.79
CA PHE A 361 -17.52 3.42 -2.37
C PHE A 361 -17.63 3.64 -0.86
N PHE A 362 -17.21 2.65 -0.10
CA PHE A 362 -17.17 2.71 1.36
C PHE A 362 -15.88 3.35 1.91
N TYR A 363 -14.72 2.71 1.67
CA TYR A 363 -13.43 3.12 2.25
C TYR A 363 -12.70 4.17 1.42
N ASP A 364 -12.30 5.29 2.04
CA ASP A 364 -11.47 6.31 1.38
C ASP A 364 -9.96 6.07 1.54
N ARG A 365 -9.54 5.16 2.44
CA ARG A 365 -8.12 4.90 2.76
C ARG A 365 -7.61 3.52 2.37
N LEU A 366 -8.45 2.69 1.74
CA LEU A 366 -8.06 1.38 1.25
C LEU A 366 -8.11 1.42 -0.29
N CYS A 367 -7.12 0.80 -0.96
CA CYS A 367 -7.24 0.60 -2.40
C CYS A 367 -8.40 -0.35 -2.69
N PRO A 368 -8.98 -0.35 -3.91
CA PRO A 368 -10.17 -1.13 -4.22
C PRO A 368 -10.07 -2.61 -3.80
N ALA A 369 -8.94 -3.28 -4.06
CA ALA A 369 -8.77 -4.68 -3.69
C ALA A 369 -8.77 -4.93 -2.16
N CYS A 370 -8.10 -4.08 -1.38
CA CYS A 370 -8.11 -4.19 0.08
C CYS A 370 -9.48 -3.82 0.66
N ALA A 371 -10.11 -2.80 0.09
CA ALA A 371 -11.42 -2.33 0.48
C ALA A 371 -12.48 -3.41 0.26
N GLU A 372 -12.47 -4.07 -0.91
CA GLU A 372 -13.37 -5.17 -1.25
C GLU A 372 -13.27 -6.32 -0.25
N ARG A 373 -12.05 -6.79 0.03
CA ARG A 373 -11.82 -7.85 1.02
C ARG A 373 -12.33 -7.47 2.41
N SER A 374 -12.02 -6.26 2.88
CA SER A 374 -12.51 -5.81 4.18
C SER A 374 -14.03 -5.66 4.19
N TYR A 375 -14.61 -5.13 3.11
CA TYR A 375 -16.04 -4.88 2.99
C TYR A 375 -16.85 -6.17 2.98
N ALA A 376 -16.44 -7.15 2.17
CA ALA A 376 -17.08 -8.46 2.08
C ALA A 376 -17.18 -9.15 3.46
N ARG A 377 -16.10 -9.09 4.25
CA ARG A 377 -16.05 -9.65 5.61
C ARG A 377 -17.04 -8.98 6.57
N ARG A 378 -17.45 -7.73 6.34
CA ARG A 378 -18.45 -7.04 7.19
C ARG A 378 -19.78 -7.78 7.20
N GLY A 379 -20.12 -8.47 6.11
CA GLY A 379 -21.32 -9.29 5.97
C GLY A 379 -21.19 -10.71 6.53
N ASP A 380 -20.01 -11.11 7.05
CA ASP A 380 -19.83 -12.45 7.58
C ASP A 380 -20.84 -12.74 8.71
N GLN A 381 -21.38 -13.97 8.68
CA GLN A 381 -22.28 -14.52 9.68
C GLN A 381 -21.98 -16.00 9.94
N VAL A 382 -22.19 -16.42 11.18
CA VAL A 382 -22.14 -17.82 11.61
C VAL A 382 -23.26 -18.08 12.62
N ASP A 383 -23.76 -19.31 12.70
CA ASP A 383 -24.74 -19.70 13.71
C ASP A 383 -24.05 -20.00 15.04
N LEU A 384 -24.37 -19.22 16.07
CA LEU A 384 -23.89 -19.39 17.44
C LEU A 384 -25.01 -19.78 18.41
N ARG A 385 -26.19 -20.21 17.94
CA ARG A 385 -27.24 -20.71 18.82
C ARG A 385 -26.74 -21.86 19.68
N GLY A 386 -27.07 -21.79 20.97
CA GLY A 386 -26.61 -22.77 21.98
C GLY A 386 -25.18 -22.56 22.47
N ARG A 387 -24.44 -21.56 21.95
CA ARG A 387 -23.10 -21.23 22.41
C ARG A 387 -23.09 -20.08 23.41
N VAL A 388 -22.12 -20.10 24.32
CA VAL A 388 -21.92 -19.06 25.33
C VAL A 388 -20.62 -18.30 25.05
N ALA A 389 -20.69 -16.97 25.04
CA ALA A 389 -19.56 -16.08 24.84
C ALA A 389 -19.36 -15.13 26.02
N LEU A 390 -18.10 -14.88 26.39
CA LEU A 390 -17.69 -13.86 27.35
C LEU A 390 -16.90 -12.77 26.61
N VAL A 391 -17.35 -11.51 26.69
CA VAL A 391 -16.68 -10.35 26.09
C VAL A 391 -16.30 -9.35 27.16
N THR A 392 -15.01 -9.11 27.35
CA THR A 392 -14.55 -8.09 28.29
C THR A 392 -14.57 -6.69 27.68
N GLY A 393 -15.03 -5.69 28.46
CA GLY A 393 -15.07 -4.30 28.00
C GLY A 393 -16.15 -4.03 26.94
N GLY A 394 -17.32 -4.65 27.07
CA GLY A 394 -18.38 -4.59 26.04
C GLY A 394 -19.31 -3.36 26.11
N ARG A 395 -19.04 -2.37 26.97
CA ARG A 395 -19.90 -1.17 27.13
C ARG A 395 -19.93 -0.27 25.90
N ILE A 396 -18.79 -0.10 25.22
CA ILE A 396 -18.60 0.88 24.13
C ILE A 396 -17.53 0.42 23.15
N LYS A 397 -17.38 1.17 22.05
CA LYS A 397 -16.34 1.00 21.02
C LYS A 397 -16.35 -0.44 20.47
N ILE A 398 -15.17 -1.06 20.29
CA ILE A 398 -15.00 -2.36 19.62
C ILE A 398 -15.72 -3.48 20.39
N GLY A 399 -15.62 -3.49 21.72
CA GLY A 399 -16.25 -4.51 22.56
C GLY A 399 -17.77 -4.57 22.43
N HIS A 400 -18.42 -3.40 22.36
CA HIS A 400 -19.88 -3.31 22.12
C HIS A 400 -20.27 -3.91 20.77
N GLN A 401 -19.52 -3.58 19.71
CA GLN A 401 -19.78 -4.11 18.37
C GLN A 401 -19.50 -5.62 18.26
N VAL A 402 -18.48 -6.12 18.97
CA VAL A 402 -18.23 -7.57 19.07
C VAL A 402 -19.37 -8.28 19.78
N ALA A 403 -19.81 -7.77 20.94
CA ALA A 403 -20.92 -8.35 21.69
C ALA A 403 -22.22 -8.37 20.87
N LEU A 404 -22.57 -7.26 20.21
CA LEU A 404 -23.74 -7.20 19.31
C LEU A 404 -23.66 -8.22 18.19
N ARG A 405 -22.47 -8.38 17.59
CA ARG A 405 -22.29 -9.34 16.51
C ARG A 405 -22.53 -10.77 16.98
N LEU A 406 -21.97 -11.14 18.13
CA LEU A 406 -22.17 -12.48 18.71
C LEU A 406 -23.63 -12.72 19.12
N LEU A 407 -24.31 -11.72 19.68
CA LEU A 407 -25.74 -11.76 20.00
C LEU A 407 -26.59 -11.95 18.73
N ARG A 408 -26.34 -11.17 17.68
CA ARG A 408 -27.02 -11.25 16.37
C ARG A 408 -26.78 -12.58 15.65
N TRP A 409 -25.64 -13.21 15.89
CA TRP A 409 -25.31 -14.56 15.42
C TRP A 409 -25.91 -15.68 16.27
N GLY A 410 -26.44 -15.35 17.44
CA GLY A 410 -27.30 -16.22 18.19
C GLY A 410 -26.75 -16.72 19.54
N ALA A 411 -25.57 -16.25 19.95
CA ALA A 411 -24.94 -16.66 21.20
C ALA A 411 -25.67 -16.10 22.42
N ARG A 412 -25.57 -16.80 23.57
CA ARG A 412 -25.67 -16.16 24.89
C ARG A 412 -24.38 -15.41 25.14
N VAL A 413 -24.46 -14.12 25.46
CA VAL A 413 -23.29 -13.25 25.64
C VAL A 413 -23.28 -12.65 27.04
N ILE A 414 -22.20 -12.91 27.76
CA ILE A 414 -21.86 -12.29 29.03
C ILE A 414 -20.89 -11.14 28.73
N VAL A 415 -21.28 -9.91 29.03
CA VAL A 415 -20.46 -8.71 28.86
C VAL A 415 -19.94 -8.26 30.22
N THR A 416 -18.63 -7.99 30.31
CA THR A 416 -18.07 -7.33 31.51
C THR A 416 -17.73 -5.87 31.24
N THR A 417 -17.93 -5.03 32.25
CA THR A 417 -17.64 -3.59 32.21
C THR A 417 -17.58 -3.01 33.61
N ARG A 418 -16.91 -1.87 33.80
CA ARG A 418 -16.99 -1.11 35.07
C ARG A 418 -18.33 -0.40 35.27
N PHE A 419 -19.02 -0.09 34.18
CA PHE A 419 -20.28 0.68 34.19
C PHE A 419 -21.36 -0.17 33.52
N ALA A 420 -22.04 -0.99 34.32
CA ALA A 420 -22.97 -2.01 33.85
C ALA A 420 -24.33 -1.41 33.48
N ARG A 421 -24.77 -0.38 34.19
CA ARG A 421 -26.04 0.30 33.91
C ARG A 421 -25.97 1.07 32.59
N ASP A 422 -24.88 1.80 32.36
CA ASP A 422 -24.64 2.47 31.07
C ASP A 422 -24.60 1.46 29.91
N ALA A 423 -23.93 0.31 30.09
CA ALA A 423 -23.93 -0.75 29.08
C ALA A 423 -25.36 -1.25 28.79
N ALA A 424 -26.16 -1.51 29.83
CA ALA A 424 -27.55 -1.97 29.66
C ALA A 424 -28.38 -0.98 28.82
N ARG A 425 -28.26 0.33 29.07
CA ARG A 425 -28.94 1.36 28.26
C ARG A 425 -28.49 1.36 26.80
N ARG A 426 -27.19 1.18 26.55
CA ARG A 426 -26.62 1.17 25.19
C ARG A 426 -27.10 -0.03 24.39
N PHE A 427 -27.11 -1.23 24.97
CA PHE A 427 -27.69 -2.39 24.31
C PHE A 427 -29.19 -2.22 24.09
N ALA A 428 -29.91 -1.63 25.06
CA ALA A 428 -31.34 -1.35 24.93
C ALA A 428 -31.69 -0.32 23.85
N ALA A 429 -30.73 0.54 23.47
CA ALA A 429 -30.90 1.52 22.41
C ALA A 429 -30.74 0.93 21.00
N GLU A 430 -30.29 -0.32 20.87
CA GLU A 430 -30.18 -0.99 19.57
C GLU A 430 -31.57 -1.36 19.03
N PRO A 431 -31.88 -1.11 17.75
CA PRO A 431 -33.22 -1.35 17.19
C PRO A 431 -33.73 -2.79 17.33
N ASP A 432 -32.82 -3.76 17.34
CA ASP A 432 -33.08 -5.20 17.43
C ASP A 432 -32.85 -5.76 18.86
N PHE A 433 -32.81 -4.90 19.88
CA PHE A 433 -32.61 -5.31 21.28
C PHE A 433 -33.61 -6.38 21.74
N ALA A 434 -34.87 -6.27 21.33
CA ALA A 434 -35.91 -7.23 21.68
C ALA A 434 -35.57 -8.66 21.23
N ASP A 435 -34.80 -8.82 20.16
CA ASP A 435 -34.46 -10.12 19.56
C ASP A 435 -33.37 -10.86 20.35
N PHE A 436 -32.55 -10.14 21.12
CA PHE A 436 -31.40 -10.74 21.81
C PHE A 436 -31.34 -10.48 23.32
N ARG A 437 -32.22 -9.64 23.88
CA ARG A 437 -32.21 -9.26 25.31
C ARG A 437 -32.10 -10.45 26.28
N GLU A 438 -32.79 -11.55 26.02
CA GLU A 438 -32.82 -12.72 26.93
C GLU A 438 -31.51 -13.50 26.95
N ARG A 439 -30.64 -13.24 25.97
CA ARG A 439 -29.32 -13.86 25.82
C ARG A 439 -28.19 -12.96 26.28
N LEU A 440 -28.48 -11.74 26.74
CA LEU A 440 -27.48 -10.78 27.20
C LEU A 440 -27.44 -10.76 28.73
N GLU A 441 -26.26 -10.99 29.29
CA GLU A 441 -25.95 -10.81 30.70
C GLU A 441 -24.83 -9.76 30.83
N ILE A 442 -24.96 -8.80 31.74
CA ILE A 442 -23.99 -7.74 31.97
C ILE A 442 -23.48 -7.83 33.41
N VAL A 443 -22.16 -7.86 33.56
CA VAL A 443 -21.47 -8.02 34.84
C VAL A 443 -20.61 -6.81 35.12
N ALA A 444 -20.83 -6.18 36.27
CA ALA A 444 -19.97 -5.11 36.78
C ALA A 444 -18.64 -5.72 37.27
N LEU A 445 -17.55 -5.48 36.52
CA LEU A 445 -16.23 -6.01 36.85
C LEU A 445 -15.12 -5.01 36.48
N ASP A 446 -14.39 -4.57 37.50
CA ASP A 446 -13.15 -3.80 37.32
C ASP A 446 -11.95 -4.75 37.25
N LEU A 447 -11.33 -4.83 36.07
CA LEU A 447 -10.18 -5.72 35.82
C LEU A 447 -8.92 -5.33 36.60
N ARG A 448 -8.89 -4.17 37.26
CA ARG A 448 -7.83 -3.82 38.23
C ARG A 448 -7.96 -4.62 39.53
N GLN A 449 -9.15 -5.12 39.85
CA GLN A 449 -9.43 -5.87 41.07
C GLN A 449 -9.29 -7.38 40.81
N ILE A 450 -8.05 -7.85 40.63
CA ILE A 450 -7.75 -9.26 40.27
C ILE A 450 -8.46 -10.30 41.17
N PRO A 451 -8.59 -10.14 42.50
CA PRO A 451 -9.36 -11.08 43.31
C PRO A 451 -10.83 -11.23 42.87
N ARG A 452 -11.45 -10.17 42.36
CA ARG A 452 -12.81 -10.24 41.80
C ARG A 452 -12.84 -10.89 40.42
N VAL A 453 -11.80 -10.71 39.61
CA VAL A 453 -11.65 -11.42 38.32
C VAL A 453 -11.53 -12.93 38.56
N GLU A 454 -10.72 -13.34 39.53
CA GLU A 454 -10.59 -14.73 39.99
C GLU A 454 -11.93 -15.29 40.49
N ALA A 455 -12.62 -14.57 41.38
CA ALA A 455 -13.92 -15.00 41.90
C ALA A 455 -14.99 -15.10 40.79
N PHE A 456 -15.00 -14.15 39.85
CA PHE A 456 -15.88 -14.19 38.69
C PHE A 456 -15.59 -15.40 37.80
N ALA A 457 -14.31 -15.68 37.51
CA ALA A 457 -13.95 -16.84 36.70
C ALA A 457 -14.32 -18.17 37.40
N ALA A 458 -14.12 -18.27 38.72
CA ALA A 458 -14.52 -19.43 39.51
C ALA A 458 -16.04 -19.64 39.50
N ARG A 459 -16.82 -18.56 39.61
CA ARG A 459 -18.28 -18.60 39.47
C ARG A 459 -18.69 -19.17 38.11
N LEU A 460 -18.13 -18.65 37.02
CA LEU A 460 -18.44 -19.13 35.67
C LEU A 460 -18.02 -20.59 35.47
N ASP A 461 -16.88 -21.02 36.02
CA ASP A 461 -16.43 -22.42 35.91
C ASP A 461 -17.39 -23.41 36.60
N ALA A 462 -18.03 -22.96 37.68
CA ALA A 462 -19.01 -23.71 38.45
C ALA A 462 -20.42 -23.68 37.84
N GLU A 463 -20.87 -22.54 37.33
CA GLU A 463 -22.26 -22.33 36.90
C GLU A 463 -22.50 -22.65 35.42
N LEU A 464 -21.52 -22.42 34.54
CA LEU A 464 -21.71 -22.63 33.11
C LEU A 464 -21.49 -24.10 32.73
N PRO A 465 -22.39 -24.70 31.92
CA PRO A 465 -22.16 -26.04 31.39
C PRO A 465 -20.93 -26.06 30.47
N ALA A 466 -20.76 -25.00 29.66
CA ALA A 466 -19.60 -24.78 28.81
C ALA A 466 -19.44 -23.28 28.50
N LEU A 467 -18.22 -22.88 28.13
CA LEU A 467 -17.92 -21.57 27.55
C LEU A 467 -17.27 -21.74 26.18
N ASP A 468 -17.91 -21.28 25.12
CA ASP A 468 -17.44 -21.49 23.75
C ASP A 468 -16.47 -20.41 23.29
N ILE A 469 -16.68 -19.17 23.72
CA ILE A 469 -15.95 -18.00 23.18
C ILE A 469 -15.52 -17.10 24.34
N LEU A 470 -14.24 -16.78 24.41
CA LEU A 470 -13.68 -15.75 25.30
C LEU A 470 -13.02 -14.67 24.44
N VAL A 471 -13.55 -13.46 24.48
CA VAL A 471 -12.95 -12.28 23.85
C VAL A 471 -12.37 -11.37 24.93
N ASN A 472 -11.05 -11.38 25.05
CA ASN A 472 -10.29 -10.43 25.86
C ASN A 472 -10.13 -9.12 25.08
N ASN A 473 -11.16 -8.27 25.14
CA ASN A 473 -11.20 -6.98 24.44
C ASN A 473 -10.86 -5.78 25.33
N ALA A 474 -11.21 -5.83 26.62
CA ALA A 474 -10.97 -4.71 27.54
C ALA A 474 -9.49 -4.29 27.51
N ALA A 475 -9.25 -2.99 27.34
CA ALA A 475 -7.91 -2.44 27.31
C ALA A 475 -7.88 -1.02 27.87
N GLN A 476 -6.78 -0.70 28.55
CA GLN A 476 -6.37 0.66 28.87
C GLN A 476 -5.12 0.99 28.06
N THR A 477 -5.21 2.04 27.26
CA THR A 477 -4.06 2.63 26.55
C THR A 477 -3.79 4.07 26.95
N VAL A 478 -4.83 4.75 27.44
CA VAL A 478 -4.73 6.08 28.04
C VAL A 478 -5.32 6.01 29.44
N HIS A 479 -4.55 6.40 30.46
CA HIS A 479 -5.10 6.55 31.80
C HIS A 479 -6.03 7.75 31.85
N ARG A 480 -7.24 7.50 32.35
CA ARG A 480 -8.29 8.49 32.57
C ARG A 480 -8.57 8.53 34.07
N PRO A 481 -8.46 9.70 34.71
CA PRO A 481 -8.63 9.80 36.15
C PRO A 481 -10.13 9.72 36.51
N PRO A 482 -10.50 9.54 37.79
CA PRO A 482 -11.89 9.38 38.19
C PRO A 482 -12.83 10.50 37.72
N GLU A 483 -12.35 11.75 37.64
CA GLU A 483 -13.12 12.92 37.21
C GLU A 483 -13.58 12.79 35.75
N PHE A 484 -12.83 12.05 34.92
CA PHE A 484 -13.26 11.73 33.56
C PHE A 484 -14.56 10.92 33.55
N TYR A 485 -14.77 10.11 34.58
CA TYR A 485 -15.93 9.23 34.71
C TYR A 485 -17.00 9.76 35.67
N ALA A 486 -16.91 11.02 36.13
CA ALA A 486 -17.75 11.54 37.22
C ALA A 486 -19.26 11.32 36.99
N ALA A 487 -19.80 11.70 35.81
CA ALA A 487 -21.21 11.50 35.49
C ALA A 487 -21.59 10.01 35.38
N LEU A 488 -20.71 9.19 34.81
CA LEU A 488 -20.92 7.74 34.72
C LEU A 488 -20.95 7.10 36.11
N LEU A 489 -20.05 7.49 37.01
CA LEU A 489 -20.01 7.01 38.39
C LEU A 489 -21.29 7.40 39.15
N ALA A 490 -21.73 8.66 39.02
CA ALA A 490 -22.98 9.13 39.61
C ALA A 490 -24.21 8.39 39.06
N ASP A 491 -24.19 8.03 37.77
CA ASP A 491 -25.26 7.24 37.14
C ASP A 491 -25.27 5.78 37.61
N GLU A 492 -24.11 5.15 37.75
CA GLU A 492 -23.99 3.78 38.27
C GLU A 492 -24.41 3.68 39.74
N ALA A 493 -24.20 4.75 40.52
CA ALA A 493 -24.57 4.86 41.93
C ALA A 493 -26.10 4.90 42.17
N ARG A 494 -26.93 5.11 41.14
CA ARG A 494 -28.39 5.27 41.25
C ARG A 494 -29.14 3.99 40.84
N PRO A 495 -29.53 3.12 41.78
CA PRO A 495 -30.19 1.85 41.46
C PRO A 495 -31.55 2.00 40.77
N ASP A 496 -32.34 3.00 41.16
CA ASP A 496 -33.69 3.23 40.61
C ASP A 496 -33.69 3.85 39.20
N ALA A 497 -32.50 4.18 38.67
CA ALA A 497 -32.38 4.82 37.38
C ALA A 497 -32.56 3.87 36.18
N LEU A 498 -32.72 2.56 36.38
CA LEU A 498 -32.95 1.59 35.30
C LEU A 498 -34.35 0.99 35.38
N PRO A 499 -35.10 0.89 34.25
CA PRO A 499 -36.33 0.12 34.20
C PRO A 499 -36.11 -1.34 34.64
N PRO A 500 -37.08 -2.00 35.29
CA PRO A 500 -36.95 -3.39 35.76
C PRO A 500 -36.50 -4.37 34.68
N ALA A 501 -36.97 -4.17 33.44
CA ALA A 501 -36.56 -4.98 32.29
C ALA A 501 -35.04 -4.93 32.03
N LEU A 502 -34.40 -3.77 32.21
CA LEU A 502 -32.95 -3.62 32.03
C LEU A 502 -32.18 -4.03 33.28
N GLN A 503 -32.76 -3.88 34.47
CA GLN A 503 -32.17 -4.36 35.71
C GLN A 503 -31.97 -5.89 35.68
N SER A 504 -32.87 -6.63 35.01
CA SER A 504 -32.75 -8.08 34.83
C SER A 504 -31.53 -8.54 34.03
N LEU A 505 -30.90 -7.64 33.27
CA LEU A 505 -29.65 -7.94 32.54
C LEU A 505 -28.43 -8.00 33.48
N LEU A 506 -28.54 -7.48 34.71
CA LEU A 506 -27.40 -7.29 35.62
C LEU A 506 -27.27 -8.47 36.58
N ALA A 507 -26.18 -9.24 36.49
CA ALA A 507 -25.98 -10.44 37.33
C ALA A 507 -25.41 -10.15 38.74
N ASP A 508 -24.68 -9.04 38.89
CA ASP A 508 -24.17 -8.55 40.18
C ASP A 508 -24.04 -7.02 40.05
N PRO A 509 -25.06 -6.24 40.47
CA PRO A 509 -25.02 -4.79 40.39
C PRO A 509 -24.08 -4.28 41.49
N HIS A 510 -22.78 -4.44 41.29
CA HIS A 510 -21.81 -3.76 42.12
C HIS A 510 -21.96 -2.27 41.92
N VAL A 511 -22.47 -1.60 42.95
CA VAL A 511 -22.59 -0.14 42.98
C VAL A 511 -21.22 0.40 43.38
N PRO A 512 -20.53 1.19 42.53
CA PRO A 512 -19.39 1.97 42.99
C PRO A 512 -19.85 2.78 44.21
N GLY A 513 -19.03 2.87 45.26
CA GLY A 513 -19.38 3.68 46.43
C GLY A 513 -19.80 5.10 46.04
N ASP A 514 -20.57 5.78 46.90
CA ASP A 514 -21.04 7.14 46.63
C ASP A 514 -19.84 8.10 46.52
N ILE A 515 -19.41 8.34 45.29
CA ILE A 515 -18.25 9.15 44.94
C ILE A 515 -18.78 10.35 44.17
N SER A 516 -19.11 11.40 44.92
CA SER A 516 -19.41 12.72 44.35
C SER A 516 -18.09 13.38 43.94
N LEU A 517 -17.83 13.44 42.64
CA LEU A 517 -16.68 14.13 42.06
C LEU A 517 -17.15 15.44 41.44
N ALA A 518 -16.40 16.52 41.70
CA ALA A 518 -16.63 17.80 41.03
C ALA A 518 -16.39 17.68 39.53
N GLU A 519 -17.19 18.39 38.73
CA GLU A 519 -16.92 18.51 37.29
C GLU A 519 -15.54 19.16 37.06
N HIS A 520 -14.76 18.56 36.17
CA HIS A 520 -13.43 19.05 35.84
C HIS A 520 -13.42 19.69 34.44
N PRO A 521 -12.89 20.91 34.24
CA PRO A 521 -12.94 21.61 32.95
C PRO A 521 -12.32 20.84 31.78
N LEU A 522 -11.29 20.03 32.04
CA LEU A 522 -10.65 19.19 31.01
C LEU A 522 -11.47 17.95 30.63
N PHE A 523 -12.54 17.64 31.38
CA PHE A 523 -13.40 16.47 31.19
C PHE A 523 -14.88 16.90 31.23
N PRO A 524 -15.34 17.68 30.25
CA PRO A 524 -16.72 18.17 30.24
C PRO A 524 -17.70 17.00 30.10
N GLN A 525 -18.52 16.78 31.12
CA GLN A 525 -19.40 15.61 31.23
C GLN A 525 -20.58 15.62 30.23
N ARG A 526 -20.93 16.80 29.70
CA ARG A 526 -22.04 16.98 28.73
C ARG A 526 -21.60 16.88 27.27
N SER A 527 -20.34 16.59 27.00
CA SER A 527 -19.78 16.47 25.65
C SER A 527 -19.29 15.05 25.38
N ASP A 528 -19.39 14.60 24.14
CA ASP A 528 -19.04 13.24 23.73
C ASP A 528 -17.93 13.23 22.66
N ASP A 529 -16.99 12.28 22.75
CA ASP A 529 -16.01 11.93 21.70
C ASP A 529 -16.66 11.28 20.46
N GLY A 530 -17.99 11.15 20.53
CA GLY A 530 -18.91 10.58 19.58
C GLY A 530 -19.10 9.08 19.78
N PHE A 531 -18.25 8.40 20.55
CA PHE A 531 -18.42 6.99 20.92
C PHE A 531 -19.15 6.81 22.26
N GLY A 532 -19.76 7.87 22.79
CA GLY A 532 -20.39 7.95 24.10
C GLY A 532 -19.41 8.05 25.26
N GLN A 533 -18.20 8.59 25.07
CA GLN A 533 -17.28 8.93 26.17
C GLN A 533 -17.18 10.45 26.37
N PRO A 534 -16.98 10.93 27.61
CA PRO A 534 -16.61 12.32 27.85
C PRO A 534 -15.37 12.73 27.03
N LEU A 535 -15.30 14.01 26.65
CA LEU A 535 -14.10 14.53 26.00
C LEU A 535 -12.94 14.58 27.00
N ASP A 536 -11.72 14.35 26.51
CA ASP A 536 -10.48 14.60 27.24
C ASP A 536 -9.69 15.68 26.52
N LEU A 537 -9.76 16.87 27.09
CA LEU A 537 -9.19 18.09 26.55
C LEU A 537 -7.76 18.33 27.03
N ARG A 538 -7.13 17.35 27.70
CA ARG A 538 -5.73 17.49 28.12
C ARG A 538 -4.83 17.67 26.90
N GLU A 539 -3.88 18.59 27.01
CA GLU A 539 -2.84 18.80 25.99
C GLU A 539 -1.87 17.62 25.89
N ARG A 540 -1.74 16.84 26.98
CA ARG A 540 -0.90 15.64 27.07
C ARG A 540 -1.65 14.53 27.79
N ASN A 541 -1.54 13.31 27.27
CA ASN A 541 -2.09 12.10 27.86
C ASN A 541 -1.12 10.93 27.65
N SER A 542 -1.42 9.77 28.24
CA SER A 542 -0.55 8.59 28.25
C SER A 542 -0.14 8.06 26.88
N TRP A 543 -0.92 8.35 25.84
CA TRP A 543 -0.60 7.97 24.46
C TRP A 543 0.73 8.57 23.98
N ARG A 544 1.14 9.71 24.56
CA ARG A 544 2.33 10.49 24.18
C ARG A 544 3.38 10.60 25.29
N LEU A 545 3.24 9.84 26.38
CA LEU A 545 4.23 9.83 27.46
C LEU A 545 5.42 8.91 27.15
N ARG A 546 6.62 9.37 27.49
CA ARG A 546 7.86 8.58 27.46
C ARG A 546 8.00 7.70 28.70
N LEU A 547 9.01 6.84 28.73
CA LEU A 547 9.23 5.88 29.82
C LEU A 547 9.30 6.53 31.20
N ASP A 548 10.04 7.62 31.32
CA ASP A 548 10.25 8.40 32.54
C ASP A 548 9.02 9.23 32.96
N GLU A 549 8.03 9.36 32.09
CA GLU A 549 6.84 10.18 32.31
C GLU A 549 5.61 9.35 32.72
N VAL A 550 5.67 8.03 32.57
CA VAL A 550 4.54 7.14 32.91
C VAL A 550 4.51 6.92 34.42
N GLY A 551 3.38 7.24 35.07
CA GLY A 551 3.21 7.00 36.49
C GLY A 551 3.19 5.50 36.83
N THR A 552 3.80 5.12 37.96
CA THR A 552 3.88 3.72 38.40
C THR A 552 2.52 3.07 38.56
N VAL A 553 1.54 3.79 39.12
CA VAL A 553 0.16 3.30 39.30
C VAL A 553 -0.47 2.98 37.95
N GLU A 554 -0.40 3.92 37.00
CA GLU A 554 -0.90 3.71 35.65
C GLU A 554 -0.22 2.52 34.97
N MET A 555 1.11 2.41 35.09
CA MET A 555 1.85 1.30 34.51
C MET A 555 1.31 -0.05 35.02
N VAL A 556 1.11 -0.18 36.33
CA VAL A 556 0.55 -1.39 36.95
C VAL A 556 -0.88 -1.62 36.48
N GLU A 557 -1.75 -0.60 36.50
CA GLU A 557 -3.14 -0.72 36.02
C GLU A 557 -3.21 -1.26 34.58
N VAL A 558 -2.35 -0.76 33.69
CA VAL A 558 -2.32 -1.22 32.30
C VAL A 558 -1.90 -2.68 32.20
N GLN A 559 -0.94 -3.14 33.01
CA GLN A 559 -0.59 -4.56 33.06
C GLN A 559 -1.75 -5.41 33.60
N LEU A 560 -2.41 -4.95 34.67
CA LEU A 560 -3.55 -5.65 35.27
C LEU A 560 -4.68 -5.85 34.26
N ILE A 561 -5.06 -4.79 33.55
CA ILE A 561 -6.19 -4.80 32.60
C ILE A 561 -5.82 -5.55 31.31
N ASN A 562 -4.66 -5.27 30.72
CA ASN A 562 -4.35 -5.70 29.36
C ASN A 562 -3.67 -7.08 29.28
N ALA A 563 -3.09 -7.58 30.38
CA ALA A 563 -2.31 -8.82 30.38
C ALA A 563 -2.71 -9.77 31.52
N VAL A 564 -2.76 -9.29 32.77
CA VAL A 564 -3.03 -10.16 33.93
C VAL A 564 -4.49 -10.64 33.95
N ALA A 565 -5.46 -9.77 33.71
CA ALA A 565 -6.87 -10.19 33.65
C ALA A 565 -7.15 -11.19 32.51
N PRO A 566 -6.67 -10.97 31.26
CA PRO A 566 -6.71 -11.99 30.21
C PRO A 566 -6.06 -13.32 30.61
N PHE A 567 -4.92 -13.27 31.30
CA PHE A 567 -4.25 -14.46 31.83
C PHE A 567 -5.12 -15.20 32.84
N VAL A 568 -5.67 -14.51 33.84
CA VAL A 568 -6.55 -15.10 34.86
C VAL A 568 -7.78 -15.75 34.21
N LEU A 569 -8.49 -15.02 33.35
CA LEU A 569 -9.66 -15.54 32.66
C LEU A 569 -9.32 -16.77 31.80
N GLY A 570 -8.26 -16.69 30.98
CA GLY A 570 -7.83 -17.79 30.12
C GLY A 570 -7.37 -19.02 30.90
N ALA A 571 -6.69 -18.83 32.04
CA ALA A 571 -6.21 -19.92 32.89
C ALA A 571 -7.35 -20.61 33.66
N ARG A 572 -8.23 -19.82 34.29
CA ARG A 572 -9.30 -20.35 35.15
C ARG A 572 -10.46 -20.95 34.36
N LEU A 573 -10.77 -20.42 33.18
CA LEU A 573 -11.89 -20.89 32.38
C LEU A 573 -11.54 -22.07 31.45
N ARG A 574 -10.27 -22.51 31.39
CA ARG A 574 -9.84 -23.64 30.51
C ARG A 574 -10.74 -24.87 30.68
N ARG A 575 -11.04 -25.25 31.93
CA ARG A 575 -11.87 -26.44 32.22
C ARG A 575 -13.27 -26.31 31.64
N THR A 576 -13.99 -25.23 31.95
CA THR A 576 -15.32 -24.99 31.37
C THR A 576 -15.30 -24.76 29.85
N MET A 577 -14.22 -24.23 29.28
CA MET A 577 -14.08 -24.15 27.82
C MET A 577 -13.88 -25.51 27.16
N ALA A 578 -13.11 -26.41 27.79
CA ALA A 578 -12.89 -27.78 27.28
C ALA A 578 -14.18 -28.62 27.25
N ARG A 579 -15.20 -28.25 28.05
CA ARG A 579 -16.55 -28.87 28.04
C ARG A 579 -17.39 -28.51 26.81
N ALA A 580 -16.99 -27.51 26.02
CA ALA A 580 -17.73 -27.14 24.82
C ALA A 580 -17.88 -28.34 23.86
N ALA A 581 -19.05 -28.50 23.26
CA ALA A 581 -19.33 -29.65 22.39
C ALA A 581 -18.43 -29.66 21.14
N GLY A 582 -18.04 -28.49 20.64
CA GLY A 582 -17.16 -28.31 19.47
C GLY A 582 -15.91 -27.50 19.78
N ALA A 583 -15.40 -26.80 18.77
CA ALA A 583 -14.31 -25.84 18.94
C ALA A 583 -14.73 -24.68 19.87
N ALA A 584 -13.83 -24.32 20.77
CA ALA A 584 -13.90 -23.12 21.58
C ALA A 584 -12.79 -22.13 21.15
N PHE A 585 -12.99 -20.83 21.41
CA PHE A 585 -12.13 -19.77 20.89
C PHE A 585 -11.72 -18.80 22.00
N ILE A 586 -10.43 -18.51 22.09
CA ILE A 586 -9.90 -17.40 22.89
C ILE A 586 -9.34 -16.34 21.93
N ILE A 587 -9.95 -15.17 21.92
CA ILE A 587 -9.52 -14.05 21.07
C ILE A 587 -8.93 -12.97 21.97
N ASN A 588 -7.62 -12.75 21.83
CA ASN A 588 -6.89 -11.70 22.53
C ASN A 588 -6.79 -10.47 21.62
N VAL A 589 -7.56 -9.43 21.91
CA VAL A 589 -7.54 -8.19 21.12
C VAL A 589 -6.23 -7.44 21.41
N SER A 590 -5.35 -7.46 20.43
CA SER A 590 -4.01 -6.88 20.48
C SER A 590 -3.87 -5.75 19.45
N ALA A 591 -2.65 -5.27 19.24
CA ALA A 591 -2.35 -4.14 18.38
C ALA A 591 -0.86 -4.12 17.97
N PRO A 592 -0.44 -3.30 16.98
CA PRO A 592 0.96 -3.19 16.55
C PRO A 592 1.95 -2.78 17.65
N GLU A 593 1.45 -2.27 18.76
CA GLU A 593 2.15 -1.95 20.00
C GLU A 593 2.80 -3.20 20.63
N GLY A 594 2.22 -4.38 20.44
CA GLY A 594 2.75 -5.65 20.96
C GLY A 594 3.85 -6.29 20.12
N ARG A 595 4.20 -5.70 18.97
CA ARG A 595 5.18 -6.26 18.02
C ARG A 595 6.62 -5.93 18.38
N PHE A 596 7.49 -6.93 18.23
CA PHE A 596 8.93 -6.78 18.39
C PHE A 596 9.62 -6.42 17.08
N ASP A 597 9.16 -6.98 15.96
CA ASP A 597 9.86 -6.95 14.68
C ASP A 597 9.49 -5.75 13.79
N ARG A 598 9.49 -4.54 14.35
CA ARG A 598 9.17 -3.32 13.61
C ARG A 598 10.43 -2.51 13.33
N ASP A 599 10.60 -2.12 12.07
CA ASP A 599 11.69 -1.22 11.62
C ASP A 599 11.75 0.10 12.42
N TRP A 600 10.59 0.56 12.88
CA TRP A 600 10.48 1.75 13.71
C TRP A 600 9.35 1.64 14.73
N LYS A 601 9.64 2.05 15.97
CA LYS A 601 8.69 2.16 17.08
C LYS A 601 8.87 3.50 17.78
N ALA A 602 7.77 4.20 18.04
CA ALA A 602 7.81 5.49 18.73
C ALA A 602 8.22 5.28 20.21
N PRO A 603 8.88 6.26 20.86
CA PRO A 603 9.30 6.15 22.26
C PRO A 603 8.15 6.41 23.26
N PHE A 604 6.89 6.35 22.81
CA PHE A 604 5.71 6.74 23.59
C PHE A 604 4.93 5.52 24.08
N HIS A 605 4.09 5.71 25.11
CA HIS A 605 3.21 4.71 25.73
C HIS A 605 3.87 3.33 25.99
N PRO A 606 5.11 3.28 26.54
CA PRO A 606 5.85 2.02 26.65
C PRO A 606 5.14 0.97 27.52
N HIS A 607 4.40 1.39 28.55
CA HIS A 607 3.61 0.49 29.40
C HIS A 607 2.54 -0.29 28.61
N THR A 608 1.90 0.34 27.61
CA THR A 608 0.94 -0.34 26.72
C THR A 608 1.67 -1.29 25.79
N ASN A 609 2.79 -0.87 25.20
CA ASN A 609 3.64 -1.72 24.36
C ASN A 609 4.03 -3.02 25.09
N MET A 610 4.50 -2.88 26.34
CA MET A 610 4.85 -4.00 27.21
C MET A 610 3.66 -4.93 27.44
N ALA A 611 2.50 -4.39 27.81
CA ALA A 611 1.33 -5.21 28.11
C ALA A 611 0.77 -5.95 26.87
N LYS A 612 0.76 -5.30 25.69
CA LYS A 612 0.35 -5.95 24.43
C LYS A 612 1.35 -7.01 23.98
N ALA A 613 2.64 -6.78 24.20
CA ALA A 613 3.68 -7.79 23.95
C ALA A 613 3.52 -9.00 24.88
N ALA A 614 3.22 -8.79 26.17
CA ALA A 614 2.93 -9.86 27.12
C ALA A 614 1.69 -10.67 26.70
N LEU A 615 0.61 -10.01 26.26
CA LEU A 615 -0.59 -10.67 25.75
C LEU A 615 -0.32 -11.51 24.50
N ASN A 616 0.47 -10.98 23.57
CA ASN A 616 0.92 -11.71 22.38
C ASN A 616 1.78 -12.93 22.75
N MET A 617 2.71 -12.76 23.70
CA MET A 617 3.58 -13.85 24.16
C MET A 617 2.78 -14.95 24.87
N MET A 618 1.77 -14.59 25.65
CA MET A 618 0.84 -15.56 26.26
C MET A 618 0.14 -16.38 25.17
N THR A 619 -0.36 -15.71 24.13
CA THR A 619 -1.00 -16.39 22.99
C THR A 619 -0.04 -17.33 22.28
N ARG A 620 1.16 -16.85 21.94
CA ARG A 620 2.19 -17.64 21.28
C ARG A 620 2.61 -18.87 22.09
N THR A 621 2.68 -18.73 23.41
CA THR A 621 3.14 -19.79 24.32
C THR A 621 2.06 -20.84 24.58
N ALA A 622 0.82 -20.42 24.86
CA ALA A 622 -0.23 -21.32 25.35
C ALA A 622 -1.09 -21.97 24.26
N ALA A 623 -1.11 -21.41 23.04
CA ALA A 623 -2.11 -21.79 22.04
C ALA A 623 -2.05 -23.26 21.59
N ASP A 624 -0.86 -23.86 21.45
CA ASP A 624 -0.74 -25.26 21.05
C ASP A 624 -1.17 -26.23 22.16
N ASP A 625 -0.88 -25.91 23.42
CA ASP A 625 -1.38 -26.67 24.57
C ASP A 625 -2.91 -26.59 24.65
N TYR A 626 -3.48 -25.39 24.57
CA TYR A 626 -4.94 -25.20 24.62
C TYR A 626 -5.68 -25.87 23.45
N ALA A 627 -5.05 -25.99 22.29
CA ALA A 627 -5.63 -26.69 21.15
C ALA A 627 -5.83 -28.19 21.39
N THR A 628 -5.10 -28.81 22.33
CA THR A 628 -5.34 -30.20 22.74
C THR A 628 -6.72 -30.41 23.36
N ASP A 629 -7.28 -29.36 23.98
CA ASP A 629 -8.64 -29.30 24.52
C ASP A 629 -9.65 -28.72 23.52
N ARG A 630 -9.26 -28.56 22.24
CA ARG A 630 -10.04 -27.91 21.17
C ARG A 630 -10.34 -26.42 21.45
N ILE A 631 -9.45 -25.75 22.20
CA ILE A 631 -9.52 -24.32 22.48
C ILE A 631 -8.49 -23.58 21.60
N TYR A 632 -8.98 -22.79 20.65
CA TYR A 632 -8.17 -22.12 19.64
C TYR A 632 -7.90 -20.67 20.04
N MET A 633 -6.65 -20.39 20.42
CA MET A 633 -6.22 -19.10 20.95
C MET A 633 -5.48 -18.26 19.89
N THR A 634 -5.94 -17.02 19.66
CA THR A 634 -5.38 -16.10 18.65
C THR A 634 -5.23 -14.69 19.18
N SER A 635 -4.25 -13.95 18.66
CA SER A 635 -4.09 -12.51 18.86
C SER A 635 -4.60 -11.78 17.63
N VAL A 636 -5.36 -10.71 17.80
CA VAL A 636 -5.95 -9.96 16.68
C VAL A 636 -5.68 -8.47 16.79
N ASP A 637 -5.03 -7.91 15.78
CA ASP A 637 -4.94 -6.46 15.54
C ASP A 637 -6.16 -5.99 14.75
N THR A 638 -6.94 -5.11 15.38
CA THR A 638 -8.17 -4.56 14.81
C THR A 638 -7.93 -3.46 13.78
N GLY A 639 -6.70 -3.02 13.62
CA GLY A 639 -6.34 -1.86 12.83
C GLY A 639 -6.79 -0.55 13.48
N TRP A 640 -6.62 0.55 12.76
CA TRP A 640 -6.82 1.88 13.31
C TRP A 640 -8.27 2.33 13.14
N ALA A 641 -9.07 2.15 14.20
CA ALA A 641 -10.50 2.48 14.23
C ALA A 641 -10.87 3.66 15.16
N SER A 642 -10.02 4.02 16.12
CA SER A 642 -10.22 5.18 17.01
C SER A 642 -8.94 6.01 17.17
N ASN A 643 -9.06 7.27 17.58
CA ASN A 643 -7.92 8.16 17.78
C ASN A 643 -7.78 8.54 19.26
N GLU A 644 -6.69 8.10 19.89
CA GLU A 644 -6.41 8.34 21.31
C GLU A 644 -5.37 9.45 21.55
N ASN A 645 -4.98 10.17 20.49
CA ASN A 645 -4.09 11.33 20.62
C ASN A 645 -4.72 12.44 21.49
N PRO A 646 -3.91 13.23 22.22
CA PRO A 646 -4.38 14.43 22.92
C PRO A 646 -5.15 15.38 22.01
N ALA A 647 -6.09 16.14 22.58
CA ALA A 647 -7.05 16.96 21.83
C ALA A 647 -6.39 17.89 20.79
N PRO A 648 -5.31 18.66 21.09
CA PRO A 648 -4.70 19.54 20.09
C PRO A 648 -4.16 18.80 18.86
N ILE A 649 -3.62 17.59 19.06
CA ILE A 649 -3.11 16.76 17.97
C ILE A 649 -4.27 16.14 17.19
N ALA A 650 -5.28 15.64 17.88
CA ALA A 650 -6.45 15.05 17.26
C ALA A 650 -7.21 16.07 16.39
N ASP A 651 -7.34 17.31 16.87
CA ASP A 651 -7.98 18.42 16.17
C ASP A 651 -7.16 18.85 14.95
N ALA A 652 -5.84 19.06 15.10
CA ALA A 652 -4.96 19.37 13.97
C ALA A 652 -4.96 18.27 12.89
N MET A 653 -5.12 17.00 13.29
CA MET A 653 -5.31 15.90 12.34
C MET A 653 -6.67 16.04 11.63
N ARG A 654 -7.76 16.30 12.37
CA ARG A 654 -9.11 16.46 11.83
C ARG A 654 -9.21 17.63 10.85
N GLU A 655 -8.60 18.78 11.16
CA GLU A 655 -8.49 19.96 10.28
C GLU A 655 -7.80 19.64 8.96
N ARG A 656 -6.86 18.68 8.96
CA ARG A 656 -6.20 18.16 7.75
C ARG A 656 -7.01 17.08 7.03
N GLY A 657 -8.27 16.87 7.42
CA GLY A 657 -9.16 15.85 6.86
C GLY A 657 -8.80 14.43 7.27
N PHE A 658 -8.07 14.23 8.38
CA PHE A 658 -7.78 12.89 8.89
C PHE A 658 -8.99 12.27 9.57
N MET A 659 -9.21 11.00 9.27
CA MET A 659 -10.12 10.10 9.95
C MET A 659 -9.44 8.73 10.04
N PRO A 660 -9.70 7.94 11.09
CA PRO A 660 -9.27 6.54 11.13
C PRO A 660 -9.69 5.80 9.84
N PRO A 661 -8.80 4.96 9.27
CA PRO A 661 -9.05 4.25 8.01
C PRO A 661 -10.15 3.17 8.10
N LEU A 662 -10.47 2.71 9.31
CA LEU A 662 -11.45 1.68 9.61
C LEU A 662 -12.48 2.21 10.61
N ASP A 663 -13.66 1.61 10.65
CA ASP A 663 -14.67 1.89 11.68
C ASP A 663 -14.74 0.76 12.72
N LEU A 664 -15.57 0.94 13.76
CA LEU A 664 -15.72 -0.04 14.85
C LEU A 664 -16.33 -1.36 14.40
N VAL A 665 -17.14 -1.35 13.33
CA VAL A 665 -17.74 -2.57 12.76
C VAL A 665 -16.67 -3.38 12.03
N ASP A 666 -15.77 -2.75 11.28
CA ASP A 666 -14.63 -3.41 10.66
C ASP A 666 -13.69 -3.99 11.72
N ALA A 667 -13.40 -3.21 12.76
CA ALA A 667 -12.60 -3.67 13.90
C ALA A 667 -13.22 -4.92 14.56
N ALA A 668 -14.53 -4.91 14.84
CA ALA A 668 -15.23 -6.07 15.39
C ALA A 668 -15.26 -7.27 14.42
N THR A 669 -15.35 -7.02 13.11
CA THR A 669 -15.24 -8.05 12.08
C THR A 669 -13.91 -8.79 12.19
N ARG A 670 -12.81 -8.07 12.38
CA ARG A 670 -11.47 -8.67 12.55
C ARG A 670 -11.38 -9.49 13.84
N VAL A 671 -11.94 -9.00 14.94
CA VAL A 671 -11.96 -9.75 16.22
C VAL A 671 -12.73 -11.06 16.06
N CYS A 672 -13.87 -11.05 15.36
CA CYS A 672 -14.68 -12.26 15.20
C CYS A 672 -14.20 -13.20 14.08
N ASP A 673 -13.28 -12.77 13.22
CA ASP A 673 -12.83 -13.52 12.05
C ASP A 673 -12.29 -14.94 12.36
N PRO A 674 -11.48 -15.18 13.43
CA PRO A 674 -11.07 -16.54 13.79
C PRO A 674 -12.24 -17.48 14.12
N ILE A 675 -13.32 -16.94 14.69
CA ILE A 675 -14.55 -17.70 14.99
C ILE A 675 -15.26 -18.06 13.69
N VAL A 676 -15.38 -17.10 12.76
CA VAL A 676 -15.99 -17.32 11.45
C VAL A 676 -15.23 -18.40 10.69
N ARG A 677 -13.90 -18.27 10.58
CA ARG A 677 -13.07 -19.24 9.87
C ARG A 677 -13.12 -20.64 10.48
N GLY A 678 -13.07 -20.74 11.81
CA GLY A 678 -13.16 -22.03 12.48
C GLY A 678 -14.51 -22.71 12.26
N LEU A 679 -15.62 -21.97 12.42
CA LEU A 679 -16.97 -22.57 12.40
C LEU A 679 -17.55 -22.73 11.00
N ARG A 680 -17.27 -21.81 10.06
CA ARG A 680 -17.78 -21.85 8.69
C ARG A 680 -16.82 -22.55 7.74
N ASP A 681 -15.54 -22.23 7.84
CA ASP A 681 -14.53 -22.61 6.84
C ASP A 681 -13.68 -23.81 7.30
N GLY A 682 -13.81 -24.25 8.56
CA GLY A 682 -13.02 -25.34 9.16
C GLY A 682 -11.56 -24.98 9.45
N GLU A 683 -11.19 -23.70 9.35
CA GLU A 683 -9.82 -23.21 9.55
C GLU A 683 -9.63 -22.75 11.00
N PHE A 684 -9.18 -23.68 11.85
CA PHE A 684 -8.97 -23.44 13.28
C PHE A 684 -7.60 -22.81 13.59
N LEU A 685 -7.53 -21.49 13.48
CA LEU A 685 -6.32 -20.71 13.75
C LEU A 685 -5.91 -20.77 15.22
N ARG A 686 -4.62 -20.96 15.49
CA ARG A 686 -4.04 -20.93 16.84
C ARG A 686 -2.61 -20.42 16.80
N GLY A 687 -2.16 -19.75 17.85
CA GLY A 687 -0.76 -19.34 17.98
C GLY A 687 -0.32 -18.40 16.86
N VAL A 688 -1.25 -17.57 16.37
CA VAL A 688 -1.00 -16.57 15.31
C VAL A 688 -1.37 -15.19 15.81
N PHE A 689 -0.68 -14.18 15.28
CA PHE A 689 -1.06 -12.79 15.38
C PHE A 689 -1.66 -12.34 14.05
N LEU A 690 -2.95 -12.02 14.02
CA LEU A 690 -3.65 -11.59 12.82
C LEU A 690 -3.66 -10.07 12.70
N LYS A 691 -3.39 -9.59 11.49
CA LYS A 691 -3.64 -8.20 11.08
C LYS A 691 -4.14 -8.20 9.65
N ASP A 692 -5.20 -7.43 9.37
CA ASP A 692 -5.79 -7.35 8.03
C ASP A 692 -6.26 -8.72 7.50
N PHE A 693 -6.77 -9.57 8.40
CA PHE A 693 -7.18 -10.96 8.13
C PHE A 693 -6.02 -11.89 7.71
N GLU A 694 -4.77 -11.51 7.95
CA GLU A 694 -3.61 -12.33 7.59
C GLU A 694 -2.72 -12.54 8.82
N PRO A 695 -2.11 -13.73 8.99
CA PRO A 695 -1.04 -13.93 9.96
C PRO A 695 0.12 -12.99 9.67
N ILE A 696 0.56 -12.28 10.69
CA ILE A 696 1.74 -11.45 10.68
C ILE A 696 2.75 -11.96 11.73
N SER A 697 3.96 -11.45 11.62
CA SER A 697 5.00 -11.66 12.61
C SER A 697 4.68 -10.99 13.96
N TRP A 698 5.27 -11.56 15.01
CA TRP A 698 4.95 -11.31 16.42
C TRP A 698 5.34 -9.95 16.96
#